data_AF-A0A5E8VFU7-F1
#
_entry.id   AF-A0A5E8VFU7-F1
#
_cell.length_a   1.000
_cell.length_b   1.000
_cell.length_c   1.000
_cell.angle_alpha   90.00
_cell.angle_beta   90.00
_cell.angle_gamma   90.00
#
_symmetry.space_group_name_H-M   'P 1'
#
loop_
_entity.id
_entity.type
_entity.pdbx_description
1 polymer ?
#
loop_
_entity_poly.entity_id
_entity_poly.type
_entity_poly.pdbx_seq_one_letter_code
_entity_poly.pdbx_strand_id
1 'polypeptide(L)'
;MMLVLRLRAWRRKAVRAGKTLSKRAEVFTRALAASRQLLHVRLRGAASTLKRVARRMTGRVRYLHRTRGPKALSSLRTNLALIDIRLIGLRYSVQSRLEKRGTIIVSATIIFAIICSYLLAPLVQNQLGGYFNLDRLAALRSLLGTIGGALVGATAIGFSVVTVAVQLNFARMPHGLFIRLSSDPKLLGAFAGTFLLAVGVSTLSLIPDAEWVAFALITAAWGTLLILVLFLYGYRRALSLINPAVQLRLLVTDAQKDLGRWARRADRIAPLLRSTAKGNDDDDRSTRDFPRAVFYRSNPSWTNRAKRDIAHAVSFARRYADQGDFEVSAHALNSICTINATYVAAKGRTFFASNPLVEAPDSTDAFINDTLEHLRRLTHAATARDDEEPTRQVFAALALLVQVYLSIDYGNQETKEHARLAAGYLTDAIEKSVSGGSPDLLMEGVRFVGRSGGLFLTAGCPNDTTLLIEKIAAFSITGAIKPEYRPVTLTGMDQLAQLTLDLLRVQKHDIGFAAGQLRNAVEMVSKMFLNVPDTPLLNAHSSYLAPYFSLTKTQTLADKLTTLTNALVAADKDDAHAKSILRNFDEWSEEVYKTAKTLLLLSVEKRSNFAFDIVHWIQHITKLLVGLSRAPAADDHTREELEKNAVWLMSTLSWIPNDKETINFVENFSVTELMFEMAIDAIDHGSVPVSKCGRDLLVGWAFKAGAYETGWRTLEKALLALTTIALWREELGLASPLKLEISKLLERTSIAQEVLDRTARNLRQEATFPRSREYEFDRIHHAKKQLERAKVGALLIEIADMISPATANEEVRRRL
;
A
#
# COMPACT_ATOMS: atom_id res chain seq x y z
N MET A 1 69.84 -6.64 -45.25
CA MET A 1 70.33 -7.41 -44.07
C MET A 1 70.17 -6.66 -42.73
N MET A 2 70.43 -5.36 -42.63
CA MET A 2 70.24 -4.56 -41.38
C MET A 2 68.79 -4.48 -40.86
N LEU A 3 67.78 -4.47 -41.74
CA LEU A 3 66.37 -4.35 -41.34
C LEU A 3 65.86 -5.60 -40.57
N VAL A 4 66.33 -6.79 -40.98
CA VAL A 4 65.96 -8.09 -40.38
C VAL A 4 66.57 -8.27 -38.99
N LEU A 5 67.77 -7.73 -38.77
CA LEU A 5 68.42 -7.72 -37.46
C LEU A 5 67.72 -6.76 -36.48
N ARG A 6 67.25 -5.59 -36.95
CA ARG A 6 66.47 -4.64 -36.13
C ARG A 6 65.08 -5.20 -35.74
N LEU A 7 64.40 -5.88 -36.66
CA LEU A 7 63.11 -6.54 -36.38
C LEU A 7 63.23 -7.72 -35.39
N ARG A 8 64.30 -8.53 -35.48
CA ARG A 8 64.58 -9.60 -34.50
C ARG A 8 64.99 -9.07 -33.12
N ALA A 9 65.62 -7.89 -33.05
CA ALA A 9 65.94 -7.23 -31.78
C ALA A 9 64.69 -6.61 -31.12
N TRP A 10 63.80 -6.01 -31.91
CA TRP A 10 62.54 -5.44 -31.43
C TRP A 10 61.57 -6.53 -30.91
N ARG A 11 61.43 -7.65 -31.64
CA ARG A 11 60.61 -8.79 -31.20
C ARG A 11 61.11 -9.42 -29.89
N ARG A 12 62.44 -9.49 -29.69
CA ARG A 12 63.04 -9.96 -28.42
C ARG A 12 62.85 -8.97 -27.27
N LYS A 13 62.81 -7.66 -27.52
CA LYS A 13 62.46 -6.64 -26.51
C LYS A 13 60.98 -6.67 -26.13
N ALA A 14 60.07 -6.83 -27.09
CA ALA A 14 58.63 -6.92 -26.84
C ALA A 14 58.24 -8.15 -26.01
N VAL A 15 58.85 -9.31 -26.28
CA VAL A 15 58.62 -10.56 -25.51
C VAL A 15 59.17 -10.45 -24.08
N ARG A 16 60.28 -9.74 -23.86
CA ARG A 16 60.80 -9.48 -22.51
C ARG A 16 59.92 -8.49 -21.74
N ALA A 17 59.35 -7.48 -22.40
CA ALA A 17 58.41 -6.52 -21.79
C ALA A 17 57.08 -7.17 -21.39
N GLY A 18 56.57 -8.12 -22.19
CA GLY A 18 55.36 -8.89 -21.85
C GLY A 18 55.55 -9.79 -20.62
N LYS A 19 56.73 -10.43 -20.47
CA LYS A 19 57.05 -11.27 -19.30
C LYS A 19 57.22 -10.47 -18.00
N THR A 20 57.70 -9.22 -18.06
CA THR A 20 57.80 -8.34 -16.88
C THR A 20 56.47 -7.72 -16.47
N LEU A 21 55.57 -7.42 -17.42
CA LEU A 21 54.20 -6.99 -17.13
C LEU A 21 53.34 -8.12 -16.53
N SER A 22 53.47 -9.35 -17.02
CA SER A 22 52.83 -10.54 -16.44
C SER A 22 53.28 -10.79 -15.00
N LYS A 23 54.59 -10.73 -14.71
CA LYS A 23 55.10 -10.87 -13.33
C LYS A 23 54.62 -9.76 -12.40
N ARG A 24 54.47 -8.52 -12.88
CA ARG A 24 53.97 -7.39 -12.07
C ARG A 24 52.45 -7.49 -11.81
N ALA A 25 51.68 -7.95 -12.79
CA ALA A 25 50.26 -8.25 -12.61
C ALA A 25 50.06 -9.37 -11.59
N GLU A 26 50.91 -10.41 -11.61
CA GLU A 26 50.85 -11.54 -10.68
C GLU A 26 51.15 -11.11 -9.23
N VAL A 27 52.14 -10.23 -9.03
CA VAL A 27 52.46 -9.64 -7.71
C VAL A 27 51.32 -8.74 -7.20
N PHE A 28 50.67 -7.97 -8.09
CA PHE A 28 49.53 -7.12 -7.73
C PHE A 28 48.28 -7.96 -7.38
N THR A 29 48.03 -9.06 -8.09
CA THR A 29 46.95 -10.01 -7.75
C THR A 29 47.22 -10.75 -6.44
N ARG A 30 48.48 -11.09 -6.13
CA ARG A 30 48.84 -11.70 -4.84
C ARG A 30 48.73 -10.71 -3.67
N ALA A 31 49.04 -9.43 -3.88
CA ALA A 31 48.82 -8.38 -2.88
C ALA A 31 47.32 -8.09 -2.63
N LEU A 32 46.50 -8.11 -3.69
CA LEU A 32 45.03 -8.03 -3.57
C LEU A 32 44.43 -9.28 -2.90
N ALA A 33 44.97 -10.47 -3.15
CA ALA A 33 44.55 -11.70 -2.47
C ALA A 33 44.94 -11.71 -0.98
N ALA A 34 46.15 -11.23 -0.64
CA ALA A 34 46.62 -11.11 0.75
C ALA A 34 45.81 -10.07 1.55
N SER A 35 45.46 -8.93 0.93
CA SER A 35 44.58 -7.94 1.57
C SER A 35 43.14 -8.44 1.73
N ARG A 36 42.60 -9.22 0.77
CA ARG A 36 41.32 -9.94 0.94
C ARG A 36 41.37 -10.98 2.06
N GLN A 37 42.46 -11.73 2.21
CA GLN A 37 42.64 -12.70 3.31
C GLN A 37 42.73 -12.02 4.68
N LEU A 38 43.47 -10.91 4.80
CA LEU A 38 43.53 -10.10 6.03
C LEU A 38 42.17 -9.50 6.40
N LEU A 39 41.39 -9.06 5.40
CA LEU A 39 40.01 -8.59 5.58
C LEU A 39 39.08 -9.73 6.06
N HIS A 40 39.23 -10.93 5.50
CA HIS A 40 38.47 -12.13 5.90
C HIS A 40 38.81 -12.60 7.32
N VAL A 41 40.06 -12.47 7.76
CA VAL A 41 40.49 -12.81 9.13
C VAL A 41 39.92 -11.82 10.15
N ARG A 42 39.91 -10.51 9.85
CA ARG A 42 39.26 -9.50 10.71
C ARG A 42 37.73 -9.64 10.74
N LEU A 43 37.10 -9.98 9.62
CA LEU A 43 35.66 -10.28 9.56
C LEU A 43 35.29 -11.57 10.31
N ARG A 44 36.14 -12.60 10.30
CA ARG A 44 35.97 -13.80 11.16
C ARG A 44 36.11 -13.47 12.65
N GLY A 45 37.01 -12.56 13.01
CA GLY A 45 37.13 -12.05 14.38
C GLY A 45 35.84 -11.41 14.87
N ALA A 46 35.27 -10.48 14.10
CA ALA A 46 34.00 -9.80 14.41
C ALA A 46 32.78 -10.75 14.37
N ALA A 47 32.76 -11.72 13.44
CA ALA A 47 31.72 -12.74 13.38
C ALA A 47 31.77 -13.70 14.58
N SER A 48 32.96 -13.95 15.15
CA SER A 48 33.12 -14.81 16.33
C SER A 48 32.68 -14.15 17.64
N THR A 49 32.83 -12.82 17.76
CA THR A 49 32.29 -12.04 18.88
C THR A 49 30.77 -11.88 18.76
N LEU A 50 30.24 -11.65 17.55
CA LEU A 50 28.79 -11.66 17.28
C LEU A 50 28.15 -13.02 17.53
N LYS A 51 28.79 -14.14 17.14
CA LYS A 51 28.32 -15.50 17.47
C LYS A 51 28.29 -15.75 18.98
N ARG A 52 29.25 -15.22 19.75
CA ARG A 52 29.27 -15.33 21.22
C ARG A 52 28.15 -14.51 21.87
N VAL A 53 27.85 -13.31 21.35
CA VAL A 53 26.71 -12.49 21.81
C VAL A 53 25.38 -13.14 21.44
N ALA A 54 25.24 -13.66 20.22
CA ALA A 54 24.06 -14.37 19.76
C ALA A 54 23.81 -15.68 20.55
N ARG A 55 24.86 -16.41 20.94
CA ARG A 55 24.76 -17.59 21.84
C ARG A 55 24.33 -17.21 23.26
N ARG A 56 24.81 -16.08 23.80
CA ARG A 56 24.35 -15.56 25.10
C ARG A 56 22.89 -15.09 25.07
N MET A 57 22.47 -14.46 23.97
CA MET A 57 21.08 -14.05 23.76
C MET A 57 20.13 -15.24 23.60
N THR A 58 20.49 -16.24 22.78
CA THR A 58 19.70 -17.46 22.59
C THR A 58 19.60 -18.32 23.87
N GLY A 59 20.64 -18.31 24.71
CA GLY A 59 20.59 -18.90 26.06
C GLY A 59 19.58 -18.19 26.97
N ARG A 60 19.54 -16.84 26.95
CA ARG A 60 18.53 -16.05 27.69
C ARG A 60 17.11 -16.26 27.16
N VAL A 61 16.94 -16.40 25.85
CA VAL A 61 15.62 -16.67 25.22
C VAL A 61 15.10 -18.06 25.61
N ARG A 62 15.95 -19.09 25.66
CA ARG A 62 15.55 -20.43 26.16
C ARG A 62 15.17 -20.44 27.63
N TYR A 63 15.87 -19.66 28.45
CA TYR A 63 15.57 -19.53 29.89
C TYR A 63 14.24 -18.79 30.12
N LEU A 64 13.97 -17.74 29.35
CA LEU A 64 12.74 -16.95 29.44
C LEU A 64 11.52 -17.67 28.84
N HIS A 65 11.69 -18.46 27.77
CA HIS A 65 10.63 -19.30 27.20
C HIS A 65 10.07 -20.31 28.23
N ARG A 66 10.90 -20.73 29.20
CA ARG A 66 10.51 -21.71 30.22
C ARG A 66 9.85 -21.10 31.45
N THR A 67 9.87 -19.77 31.63
CA THR A 67 9.53 -19.14 32.92
C THR A 67 8.48 -18.02 32.86
N ARG A 68 8.22 -17.38 31.71
CA ARG A 68 7.20 -16.31 31.59
C ARG A 68 6.46 -16.38 30.27
N GLY A 69 5.15 -16.59 30.33
CA GLY A 69 4.26 -16.90 29.20
C GLY A 69 4.13 -15.84 28.07
N PRO A 70 3.18 -16.02 27.15
CA PRO A 70 3.16 -15.45 25.79
C PRO A 70 3.16 -13.91 25.70
N LYS A 71 2.76 -13.18 26.75
CA LYS A 71 2.81 -11.71 26.80
C LYS A 71 4.25 -11.14 26.86
N ALA A 72 5.24 -11.93 27.31
CA ALA A 72 6.65 -11.51 27.26
C ALA A 72 7.27 -11.66 25.86
N LEU A 73 6.70 -12.52 25.01
CA LEU A 73 7.19 -12.79 23.65
C LEU A 73 6.83 -11.67 22.66
N SER A 74 5.71 -10.97 22.86
CA SER A 74 5.34 -9.82 22.02
C SER A 74 6.27 -8.63 22.27
N SER A 75 6.53 -8.26 23.54
CA SER A 75 7.47 -7.17 23.86
C SER A 75 8.92 -7.49 23.48
N LEU A 76 9.31 -8.77 23.50
CA LEU A 76 10.58 -9.25 22.97
C LEU A 76 10.64 -9.18 21.45
N ARG A 77 9.55 -9.46 20.72
CA ARG A 77 9.48 -9.28 19.26
C ARG A 77 9.59 -7.80 18.87
N THR A 78 8.92 -6.90 19.58
CA THR A 78 9.04 -5.45 19.33
C THR A 78 10.45 -4.95 19.65
N ASN A 79 11.05 -5.41 20.75
CA ASN A 79 12.43 -5.06 21.09
C ASN A 79 13.46 -5.69 20.15
N LEU A 80 13.24 -6.91 19.66
CA LEU A 80 14.09 -7.55 18.65
C LEU A 80 13.96 -6.86 17.29
N ALA A 81 12.77 -6.45 16.89
CA ALA A 81 12.55 -5.64 15.69
C ALA A 81 13.21 -4.25 15.81
N LEU A 82 13.12 -3.60 16.97
CA LEU A 82 13.83 -2.35 17.25
C LEU A 82 15.36 -2.53 17.29
N ILE A 83 15.83 -3.67 17.80
CA ILE A 83 17.26 -4.03 17.77
C ILE A 83 17.70 -4.32 16.33
N ASP A 84 16.92 -5.00 15.51
CA ASP A 84 17.21 -5.26 14.10
C ASP A 84 17.17 -3.99 13.26
N ILE A 85 16.21 -3.08 13.47
CA ILE A 85 16.19 -1.76 12.85
C ILE A 85 17.40 -0.94 13.28
N ARG A 86 17.79 -1.02 14.57
CA ARG A 86 19.03 -0.39 15.06
C ARG A 86 20.28 -1.09 14.51
N LEU A 87 20.29 -2.39 14.27
CA LEU A 87 21.41 -3.15 13.71
C LEU A 87 21.55 -2.91 12.21
N ILE A 88 20.45 -2.79 11.47
CA ILE A 88 20.42 -2.40 10.06
C ILE A 88 20.82 -0.93 9.94
N GLY A 89 20.27 -0.06 10.79
CA GLY A 89 20.65 1.34 10.88
C GLY A 89 22.12 1.52 11.29
N LEU A 90 22.64 0.69 12.19
CA LEU A 90 24.04 0.68 12.60
C LEU A 90 24.93 0.05 11.53
N ARG A 91 24.46 -0.94 10.76
CA ARG A 91 25.16 -1.51 9.61
C ARG A 91 25.24 -0.50 8.45
N TYR A 92 24.16 0.20 8.13
CA TYR A 92 24.15 1.29 7.14
C TYR A 92 24.90 2.53 7.61
N SER A 93 24.82 2.87 8.90
CA SER A 93 25.63 3.91 9.54
C SER A 93 27.10 3.55 9.50
N VAL A 94 27.48 2.32 9.84
CA VAL A 94 28.85 1.82 9.81
C VAL A 94 29.34 1.69 8.37
N GLN A 95 28.52 1.24 7.43
CA GLN A 95 28.86 1.14 6.01
C GLN A 95 28.99 2.53 5.37
N SER A 96 28.07 3.46 5.62
CA SER A 96 28.19 4.84 5.12
C SER A 96 29.30 5.63 5.85
N ARG A 97 29.58 5.33 7.13
CA ARG A 97 30.74 5.86 7.85
C ARG A 97 32.04 5.20 7.38
N LEU A 98 32.04 3.94 6.93
CA LEU A 98 33.19 3.26 6.33
C LEU A 98 33.44 3.73 4.89
N GLU A 99 32.41 4.08 4.13
CA GLU A 99 32.55 4.72 2.83
C GLU A 99 33.02 6.17 2.97
N LYS A 100 32.44 6.94 3.92
CA LYS A 100 32.86 8.32 4.22
C LYS A 100 34.21 8.41 4.92
N ARG A 101 34.57 7.44 5.77
CA ARG A 101 35.91 7.34 6.39
C ARG A 101 36.88 6.56 5.52
N GLY A 102 36.42 5.82 4.51
CA GLY A 102 37.28 5.09 3.59
C GLY A 102 38.12 6.04 2.75
N THR A 103 37.51 7.12 2.26
CA THR A 103 38.26 8.21 1.61
C THR A 103 39.23 8.89 2.57
N ILE A 104 38.84 9.10 3.84
CA ILE A 104 39.71 9.69 4.88
C ILE A 104 40.87 8.78 5.26
N ILE A 105 40.65 7.46 5.37
CA ILE A 105 41.69 6.48 5.70
C ILE A 105 42.64 6.33 4.52
N VAL A 106 42.13 6.27 3.29
CA VAL A 106 42.96 6.23 2.08
C VAL A 106 43.77 7.52 1.95
N SER A 107 43.16 8.70 2.16
CA SER A 107 43.89 9.97 2.11
C SER A 107 44.93 10.07 3.22
N ALA A 108 44.61 9.67 4.45
CA ALA A 108 45.55 9.63 5.57
C ALA A 108 46.71 8.64 5.32
N THR A 109 46.44 7.49 4.72
CA THR A 109 47.47 6.50 4.36
C THR A 109 48.39 7.03 3.27
N ILE A 110 47.83 7.71 2.26
CA ILE A 110 48.62 8.37 1.20
C ILE A 110 49.48 9.48 1.81
N ILE A 111 48.93 10.34 2.67
CA ILE A 111 49.69 11.41 3.34
C ILE A 111 50.80 10.81 4.21
N PHE A 112 50.52 9.76 4.98
CA PHE A 112 51.52 9.07 5.78
C PHE A 112 52.63 8.47 4.91
N ALA A 113 52.28 7.83 3.78
CA ALA A 113 53.25 7.29 2.84
C ALA A 113 54.12 8.38 2.19
N ILE A 114 53.55 9.55 1.88
CA ILE A 114 54.29 10.72 1.40
C ILE A 114 55.28 11.19 2.46
N ILE A 115 54.84 11.39 3.71
CA ILE A 115 55.69 11.83 4.82
C ILE A 115 56.82 10.83 5.07
N CYS A 116 56.52 9.53 5.16
CA CYS A 116 57.54 8.49 5.30
C CYS A 116 58.53 8.48 4.13
N SER A 117 58.08 8.73 2.89
CA SER A 117 58.97 8.81 1.73
C SER A 117 59.97 9.96 1.86
N TYR A 118 59.51 11.14 2.30
CA TYR A 118 60.40 12.29 2.52
C TYR A 118 61.35 12.08 3.71
N LEU A 119 60.90 11.43 4.79
CA LEU A 119 61.77 11.08 5.93
C LEU A 119 62.89 10.09 5.53
N LEU A 120 62.61 9.21 4.57
CA LEU A 120 63.58 8.26 4.02
C LEU A 120 64.43 8.85 2.88
N ALA A 121 64.13 10.08 2.41
CA ALA A 121 64.82 10.70 1.28
C ALA A 121 66.35 10.86 1.48
N PRO A 122 66.88 11.22 2.66
CA PRO A 122 68.32 11.32 2.88
C PRO A 122 69.06 9.98 2.71
N LEU A 123 68.43 8.86 3.11
CA LEU A 123 69.00 7.53 2.94
C LEU A 123 69.10 7.15 1.46
N VAL A 124 68.09 7.53 0.67
CA VAL A 124 68.07 7.33 -0.78
C VAL A 124 69.09 8.27 -1.45
N GLN A 125 69.24 9.50 -0.96
CA GLN A 125 70.21 10.48 -1.46
C GLN A 125 71.65 9.98 -1.30
N ASN A 126 71.99 9.34 -0.17
CA ASN A 126 73.33 8.77 0.05
C ASN A 126 73.71 7.69 -0.97
N GLN A 127 72.73 6.95 -1.50
CA GLN A 127 72.96 5.95 -2.54
C GLN A 127 72.95 6.54 -3.96
N LEU A 128 72.15 7.59 -4.20
CA LEU A 128 72.01 8.21 -5.52
C LEU A 128 73.05 9.29 -5.81
N GLY A 129 73.58 9.97 -4.78
CA GLY A 129 74.51 11.09 -4.92
C GLY A 129 75.78 10.73 -5.69
N GLY A 130 76.29 9.52 -5.51
CA GLY A 130 77.46 9.01 -6.27
C GLY A 130 77.16 8.57 -7.70
N TYR A 131 75.89 8.44 -8.09
CA TYR A 131 75.48 7.95 -9.41
C TYR A 131 75.24 9.08 -10.43
N PHE A 132 74.86 10.28 -9.97
CA PHE A 132 74.48 11.41 -10.81
C PHE A 132 75.62 12.42 -11.01
N ASN A 133 76.44 12.20 -12.04
CA ASN A 133 77.38 13.19 -12.57
C ASN A 133 76.65 14.26 -13.42
N LEU A 134 77.32 15.37 -13.75
CA LEU A 134 76.77 16.51 -14.52
C LEU A 134 75.95 16.09 -15.75
N ASP A 135 76.45 15.15 -16.57
CA ASP A 135 75.75 14.66 -17.77
C ASP A 135 74.46 13.89 -17.46
N ARG A 136 74.48 13.08 -16.40
CA ARG A 136 73.32 12.27 -15.98
C ARG A 136 72.26 13.13 -15.29
N LEU A 137 72.70 14.19 -14.61
CA LEU A 137 71.81 15.18 -14.02
C LEU A 137 71.10 15.98 -15.12
N ALA A 138 71.80 16.35 -16.20
CA ALA A 138 71.18 16.97 -17.37
C ALA A 138 70.11 16.06 -18.02
N ALA A 139 70.39 14.76 -18.15
CA ALA A 139 69.42 13.78 -18.62
C ALA A 139 68.18 13.67 -17.71
N LEU A 140 68.35 13.73 -16.39
CA LEU A 140 67.25 13.72 -15.43
C LEU A 140 66.40 15.00 -15.53
N ARG A 141 67.04 16.18 -15.62
CA ARG A 141 66.33 17.46 -15.81
C ARG A 141 65.46 17.42 -17.07
N SER A 142 66.02 16.91 -18.18
CA SER A 142 65.28 16.72 -19.44
C SER A 142 64.11 15.76 -19.29
N LEU A 143 64.30 14.63 -18.58
CA LEU A 143 63.24 13.66 -18.32
C LEU A 143 62.10 14.26 -17.50
N LEU A 144 62.41 14.97 -16.42
CA LEU A 144 61.41 15.63 -15.56
C LEU A 144 60.63 16.70 -16.31
N GLY A 145 61.32 17.53 -17.10
CA GLY A 145 60.67 18.53 -17.96
C GLY A 145 59.77 17.89 -19.01
N THR A 146 60.21 16.79 -19.63
CA THR A 146 59.41 16.06 -20.63
C THR A 146 58.20 15.38 -20.01
N ILE A 147 58.35 14.74 -18.84
CA ILE A 147 57.24 14.12 -18.10
C ILE A 147 56.24 15.19 -17.64
N GLY A 148 56.72 16.29 -17.07
CA GLY A 148 55.88 17.42 -16.65
C GLY A 148 55.09 18.00 -17.83
N GLY A 149 55.76 18.29 -18.95
CA GLY A 149 55.11 18.75 -20.18
C GLY A 149 54.09 17.77 -20.75
N ALA A 150 54.41 16.46 -20.77
CA ALA A 150 53.49 15.42 -21.20
C ALA A 150 52.25 15.31 -20.29
N LEU A 151 52.43 15.47 -18.97
CA LEU A 151 51.33 15.47 -18.00
C LEU A 151 50.43 16.71 -18.13
N VAL A 152 51.02 17.88 -18.40
CA VAL A 152 50.24 19.09 -18.74
C VAL A 152 49.40 18.85 -19.99
N GLY A 153 50.01 18.30 -21.06
CA GLY A 153 49.30 17.94 -22.29
C GLY A 153 48.19 16.91 -22.07
N ALA A 154 48.46 15.84 -21.32
CA ALA A 154 47.46 14.81 -20.99
C ALA A 154 46.30 15.38 -20.16
N THR A 155 46.59 16.28 -19.21
CA THR A 155 45.57 16.96 -18.41
C THR A 155 44.69 17.85 -19.27
N ALA A 156 45.28 18.59 -20.21
CA ALA A 156 44.54 19.43 -21.17
C ALA A 156 43.61 18.58 -22.05
N ILE A 157 44.11 17.49 -22.64
CA ILE A 157 43.30 16.57 -23.47
C ILE A 157 42.16 15.98 -22.65
N GLY A 158 42.45 15.46 -21.45
CA GLY A 158 41.42 14.86 -20.61
C GLY A 158 40.36 15.86 -20.14
N PHE A 159 40.76 17.10 -19.83
CA PHE A 159 39.84 18.20 -19.55
C PHE A 159 38.95 18.51 -20.75
N SER A 160 39.52 18.62 -21.96
CA SER A 160 38.76 18.87 -23.19
C SER A 160 37.75 17.75 -23.47
N VAL A 161 38.15 16.48 -23.38
CA VAL A 161 37.26 15.33 -23.62
C VAL A 161 36.13 15.29 -22.60
N VAL A 162 36.44 15.45 -21.30
CA VAL A 162 35.40 15.47 -20.26
C VAL A 162 34.47 16.65 -20.45
N THR A 163 34.98 17.84 -20.74
CA THR A 163 34.16 19.03 -20.97
C THR A 163 33.24 18.86 -22.19
N VAL A 164 33.75 18.31 -23.29
CA VAL A 164 32.93 18.01 -24.49
C VAL A 164 31.89 16.93 -24.19
N ALA A 165 32.24 15.85 -23.51
CA ALA A 165 31.28 14.80 -23.14
C ALA A 165 30.17 15.33 -22.23
N VAL A 166 30.54 16.19 -21.28
CA VAL A 166 29.63 16.90 -20.40
C VAL A 166 28.73 17.86 -21.20
N GLN A 167 29.30 18.64 -22.12
CA GLN A 167 28.56 19.57 -22.98
C GLN A 167 27.61 18.85 -23.96
N LEU A 168 28.03 17.77 -24.61
CA LEU A 168 27.18 16.99 -25.54
C LEU A 168 26.00 16.35 -24.82
N ASN A 169 26.22 15.91 -23.57
CA ASN A 169 25.14 15.36 -22.75
C ASN A 169 24.21 16.47 -22.22
N PHE A 170 24.77 17.60 -21.81
CA PHE A 170 24.01 18.73 -21.26
C PHE A 170 23.37 19.65 -22.30
N ALA A 171 23.81 19.65 -23.56
CA ALA A 171 23.13 20.31 -24.68
C ALA A 171 21.71 19.77 -24.88
N ARG A 172 21.41 18.61 -24.30
CA ARG A 172 20.09 17.99 -24.29
C ARG A 172 19.25 18.37 -23.04
N MET A 173 19.78 19.17 -22.11
CA MET A 173 19.12 19.53 -20.84
C MET A 173 18.67 21.01 -20.80
N PRO A 174 17.72 21.37 -19.93
CA PRO A 174 17.31 22.76 -19.74
C PRO A 174 18.50 23.66 -19.32
N HIS A 175 18.59 24.87 -19.89
CA HIS A 175 19.76 25.76 -19.80
C HIS A 175 20.25 26.08 -18.37
N GLY A 176 19.36 26.10 -17.37
CA GLY A 176 19.75 26.38 -15.97
C GLY A 176 20.58 25.27 -15.30
N LEU A 177 20.40 24.01 -15.72
CA LEU A 177 21.14 22.87 -15.18
C LEU A 177 22.56 22.80 -15.74
N PHE A 178 22.73 23.19 -17.01
CA PHE A 178 24.00 23.22 -17.74
C PHE A 178 25.05 24.06 -17.01
N ILE A 179 24.73 25.30 -16.66
CA ILE A 179 25.65 26.23 -15.97
C ILE A 179 26.01 25.71 -14.57
N ARG A 180 25.04 25.10 -13.89
CA ARG A 180 25.19 24.62 -12.50
C ARG A 180 26.01 23.35 -12.39
N LEU A 181 25.95 22.46 -13.38
CA LEU A 181 26.71 21.21 -13.39
C LEU A 181 28.08 21.35 -14.07
N SER A 182 28.23 22.26 -15.04
CA SER A 182 29.54 22.58 -15.64
C SER A 182 30.48 23.28 -14.66
N SER A 183 29.94 23.96 -13.64
CA SER A 183 30.68 24.66 -12.59
C SER A 183 30.93 23.84 -11.32
N ASP A 184 30.83 22.49 -11.36
CA ASP A 184 31.07 21.66 -10.17
C ASP A 184 32.50 21.91 -9.62
N PRO A 185 32.65 22.54 -8.43
CA PRO A 185 33.95 22.95 -7.91
C PRO A 185 34.83 21.74 -7.59
N LYS A 186 34.25 20.56 -7.39
CA LYS A 186 35.02 19.34 -7.14
C LYS A 186 35.67 18.79 -8.41
N LEU A 187 34.99 18.93 -9.55
CA LEU A 187 35.52 18.52 -10.84
C LEU A 187 36.58 19.51 -11.32
N LEU A 188 36.26 20.80 -11.27
CA LEU A 188 37.20 21.88 -11.60
C LEU A 188 38.43 21.85 -10.69
N GLY A 189 38.24 21.66 -9.38
CA GLY A 189 39.34 21.54 -8.42
C GLY A 189 40.23 20.32 -8.67
N ALA A 190 39.69 19.20 -9.13
CA ALA A 190 40.49 18.03 -9.50
C ALA A 190 41.36 18.33 -10.73
N PHE A 191 40.79 18.95 -11.77
CA PHE A 191 41.55 19.33 -12.97
C PHE A 191 42.59 20.42 -12.71
N ALA A 192 42.24 21.45 -11.94
CA ALA A 192 43.18 22.49 -11.52
C ALA A 192 44.32 21.88 -10.69
N GLY A 193 44.00 20.97 -9.77
CA GLY A 193 44.98 20.23 -8.98
C GLY A 193 45.93 19.39 -9.84
N THR A 194 45.43 18.67 -10.85
CA THR A 194 46.28 17.92 -11.79
C THR A 194 47.19 18.83 -12.61
N PHE A 195 46.68 19.98 -13.04
CA PHE A 195 47.47 20.95 -13.82
C PHE A 195 48.58 21.57 -12.98
N LEU A 196 48.28 22.02 -11.76
CA LEU A 196 49.26 22.58 -10.83
C LEU A 196 50.34 21.55 -10.44
N LEU A 197 49.95 20.30 -10.19
CA LEU A 197 50.90 19.22 -9.92
C LEU A 197 51.79 18.94 -11.14
N ALA A 198 51.26 18.96 -12.35
CA ALA A 198 52.03 18.73 -13.57
C ALA A 198 53.06 19.86 -13.81
N VAL A 199 52.67 21.12 -13.58
CA VAL A 199 53.59 22.26 -13.57
C VAL A 199 54.65 22.08 -12.49
N GLY A 200 54.26 21.67 -11.28
CA GLY A 200 55.20 21.37 -10.18
C GLY A 200 56.20 20.25 -10.52
N VAL A 201 55.78 19.21 -11.25
CA VAL A 201 56.70 18.16 -11.74
C VAL A 201 57.65 18.71 -12.81
N SER A 202 57.17 19.63 -13.66
CA SER A 202 57.99 20.27 -14.69
C SER A 202 59.03 21.23 -14.09
N THR A 203 58.68 21.99 -13.06
CA THR A 203 59.62 22.92 -12.39
C THR A 203 60.73 22.19 -11.64
N LEU A 204 60.54 20.92 -11.27
CA LEU A 204 61.63 20.06 -10.78
C LEU A 204 62.72 19.82 -11.84
N SER A 205 62.56 20.23 -13.10
CA SER A 205 63.68 20.25 -14.06
C SER A 205 64.74 21.31 -13.75
N LEU A 206 64.46 22.27 -12.85
CA LEU A 206 65.36 23.38 -12.49
C LEU A 206 66.27 23.08 -11.28
N ILE A 207 66.41 21.81 -10.87
CA ILE A 207 67.24 21.43 -9.72
C ILE A 207 68.69 21.90 -9.91
N PRO A 208 69.29 22.66 -8.97
CA PRO A 208 70.63 23.23 -9.12
C PRO A 208 71.74 22.17 -9.06
N ASP A 209 71.70 21.26 -8.08
CA ASP A 209 72.81 20.34 -7.77
C ASP A 209 72.36 18.89 -7.48
N ALA A 210 73.32 17.95 -7.51
CA ALA A 210 73.08 16.52 -7.31
C ALA A 210 72.51 16.17 -5.91
N GLU A 211 72.67 17.05 -4.93
CA GLU A 211 72.17 16.88 -3.55
C GLU A 211 70.64 16.86 -3.44
N TRP A 212 69.94 17.39 -4.44
CA TRP A 212 68.47 17.51 -4.46
C TRP A 212 67.78 16.39 -5.27
N VAL A 213 68.54 15.45 -5.83
CA VAL A 213 68.03 14.46 -6.79
C VAL A 213 67.02 13.49 -6.15
N ALA A 214 67.28 12.98 -4.95
CA ALA A 214 66.35 12.08 -4.26
C ALA A 214 65.02 12.78 -3.94
N PHE A 215 65.09 14.01 -3.44
CA PHE A 215 63.90 14.82 -3.17
C PHE A 215 63.10 15.05 -4.46
N ALA A 216 63.75 15.43 -5.56
CA ALA A 216 63.06 15.64 -6.81
C ALA A 216 62.42 14.38 -7.39
N LEU A 217 63.10 13.23 -7.34
CA LEU A 217 62.55 11.96 -7.81
C LEU A 217 61.34 11.51 -6.99
N ILE A 218 61.40 11.67 -5.66
CA ILE A 218 60.28 11.36 -4.76
C ILE A 218 59.10 12.29 -5.02
N THR A 219 59.35 13.60 -5.15
CA THR A 219 58.31 14.59 -5.49
C THR A 219 57.68 14.30 -6.85
N ALA A 220 58.48 13.96 -7.87
CA ALA A 220 57.99 13.63 -9.20
C ALA A 220 57.17 12.33 -9.21
N ALA A 221 57.60 11.29 -8.48
CA ALA A 221 56.87 10.04 -8.35
C ALA A 221 55.52 10.22 -7.63
N TRP A 222 55.49 10.99 -6.55
CA TRP A 222 54.24 11.30 -5.86
C TRP A 222 53.34 12.24 -6.67
N GLY A 223 53.91 13.24 -7.34
CA GLY A 223 53.19 14.15 -8.23
C GLY A 223 52.49 13.41 -9.37
N THR A 224 53.22 12.53 -10.07
CA THR A 224 52.66 11.67 -11.14
C THR A 224 51.56 10.74 -10.62
N LEU A 225 51.75 10.10 -9.46
CA LEU A 225 50.74 9.23 -8.85
C LEU A 225 49.47 10.00 -8.43
N LEU A 226 49.63 11.17 -7.79
CA LEU A 226 48.52 12.02 -7.38
C LEU A 226 47.74 12.55 -8.59
N ILE A 227 48.44 12.90 -9.68
CA ILE A 227 47.78 13.29 -10.93
C ILE A 227 46.88 12.16 -11.44
N LEU A 228 47.36 10.92 -11.46
CA LEU A 228 46.56 9.77 -11.89
C LEU A 228 45.34 9.52 -10.99
N VAL A 229 45.50 9.65 -9.67
CA VAL A 229 44.40 9.52 -8.70
C VAL A 229 43.35 10.62 -8.90
N LEU A 230 43.77 11.87 -9.04
CA LEU A 230 42.88 13.01 -9.28
C LEU A 230 42.18 12.90 -10.62
N PHE A 231 42.86 12.39 -11.65
CA PHE A 231 42.27 12.14 -12.97
C PHE A 231 41.18 11.07 -12.90
N LEU A 232 41.45 9.94 -12.24
CA LEU A 232 40.45 8.88 -12.03
C LEU A 232 39.25 9.39 -11.22
N TYR A 233 39.52 10.21 -10.20
CA TYR A 233 38.47 10.87 -9.41
C TYR A 233 37.63 11.82 -10.26
N GLY A 234 38.25 12.69 -11.05
CA GLY A 234 37.58 13.61 -11.97
C GLY A 234 36.74 12.88 -13.00
N TYR A 235 37.27 11.81 -13.60
CA TYR A 235 36.54 10.96 -14.54
C TYR A 235 35.31 10.29 -13.91
N ARG A 236 35.46 9.66 -12.74
CA ARG A 236 34.32 9.06 -12.01
C ARG A 236 33.28 10.11 -11.63
N ARG A 237 33.72 11.30 -11.22
CA ARG A 237 32.83 12.41 -10.90
C ARG A 237 32.06 12.86 -12.14
N ALA A 238 32.72 13.03 -13.28
CA ALA A 238 32.08 13.37 -14.54
C ALA A 238 31.03 12.33 -14.97
N LEU A 239 31.34 11.04 -14.90
CA LEU A 239 30.37 9.97 -15.15
C LEU A 239 29.17 10.04 -14.19
N SER A 240 29.42 10.32 -12.91
CA SER A 240 28.32 10.46 -11.94
C SER A 240 27.44 11.67 -12.22
N LEU A 241 28.00 12.77 -12.75
CA LEU A 241 27.24 13.97 -13.11
C LEU A 241 26.41 13.76 -14.37
N ILE A 242 26.77 12.80 -15.23
CA ILE A 242 26.01 12.42 -16.43
C ILE A 242 24.78 11.57 -16.07
N ASN A 243 24.85 10.77 -15.00
CA ASN A 243 23.74 9.89 -14.62
C ASN A 243 22.48 10.70 -14.19
N PRO A 244 21.32 10.52 -14.85
CA PRO A 244 20.12 11.28 -14.54
C PRO A 244 19.59 11.06 -13.12
N ALA A 245 19.72 9.86 -12.56
CA ALA A 245 19.33 9.59 -11.18
C ALA A 245 20.15 10.40 -10.18
N VAL A 246 21.44 10.60 -10.45
CA VAL A 246 22.31 11.44 -9.62
C VAL A 246 21.94 12.92 -9.76
N GLN A 247 21.60 13.38 -10.96
CA GLN A 247 21.14 14.75 -11.21
C GLN A 247 19.84 15.05 -10.45
N LEU A 248 18.84 14.17 -10.55
CA LEU A 248 17.59 14.28 -9.80
C LEU A 248 17.84 14.30 -8.30
N ARG A 249 18.73 13.43 -7.80
CA ARG A 249 19.12 13.44 -6.38
C ARG A 249 19.76 14.76 -5.95
N LEU A 250 20.60 15.36 -6.79
CA LEU A 250 21.20 16.67 -6.51
C LEU A 250 20.14 17.77 -6.45
N LEU A 251 19.16 17.76 -7.38
CA LEU A 251 18.03 18.68 -7.36
C LEU A 251 17.24 18.56 -6.06
N VAL A 252 16.81 17.35 -5.69
CA VAL A 252 16.07 17.11 -4.45
C VAL A 252 16.87 17.55 -3.22
N THR A 253 18.15 17.17 -3.16
CA THR A 253 19.02 17.52 -2.01
C THR A 253 19.17 19.04 -1.86
N ASP A 254 19.25 19.75 -2.97
CA ASP A 254 19.41 21.20 -2.94
C ASP A 254 18.11 21.92 -2.63
N ALA A 255 16.96 21.47 -3.15
CA ALA A 255 15.64 21.94 -2.74
C ALA A 255 15.41 21.72 -1.24
N GLN A 256 15.75 20.53 -0.72
CA GLN A 256 15.68 20.20 0.70
C GLN A 256 16.53 21.14 1.57
N LYS A 257 17.78 21.39 1.17
CA LYS A 257 18.66 22.31 1.88
C LYS A 257 18.13 23.73 1.85
N ASP A 258 17.57 24.17 0.74
CA ASP A 258 17.06 25.53 0.57
C ASP A 258 15.82 25.77 1.42
N LEU A 259 14.80 24.92 1.28
CA LEU A 259 13.58 24.94 2.11
C LEU A 259 13.93 24.80 3.60
N GLY A 260 14.84 23.90 3.95
CA GLY A 260 15.32 23.74 5.33
C GLY A 260 16.16 24.91 5.85
N ARG A 261 16.78 25.73 5.00
CA ARG A 261 17.39 27.01 5.41
C ARG A 261 16.32 28.05 5.70
N TRP A 262 15.30 28.14 4.86
CA TRP A 262 14.17 29.06 5.06
C TRP A 262 13.39 28.73 6.32
N ALA A 263 13.05 27.46 6.55
CA ALA A 263 12.41 27.01 7.79
C ALA A 263 13.21 27.40 9.03
N ARG A 264 14.53 27.14 9.05
CA ARG A 264 15.42 27.55 10.15
C ARG A 264 15.52 29.06 10.34
N ARG A 265 15.38 29.86 9.28
CA ARG A 265 15.35 31.33 9.38
C ARG A 265 14.02 31.79 9.98
N ALA A 266 12.91 31.21 9.55
CA ALA A 266 11.60 31.48 10.13
C ALA A 266 11.59 31.18 11.63
N ASP A 267 12.11 30.02 12.04
CA ASP A 267 12.17 29.61 13.45
C ASP A 267 13.04 30.54 14.31
N ARG A 268 14.11 31.12 13.75
CA ARG A 268 14.97 32.09 14.44
C ARG A 268 14.31 33.46 14.61
N ILE A 269 13.45 33.85 13.68
CA ILE A 269 12.77 35.16 13.68
C ILE A 269 11.46 35.09 14.48
N ALA A 270 10.86 33.90 14.61
CA ALA A 270 9.60 33.69 15.30
C ALA A 270 9.54 34.32 16.73
N PRO A 271 10.58 34.21 17.60
CA PRO A 271 10.57 34.86 18.91
C PRO A 271 10.49 36.38 18.85
N LEU A 272 11.11 37.01 17.85
CA LEU A 272 11.10 38.47 17.68
C LEU A 272 9.71 38.97 17.28
N LEU A 273 9.03 38.24 16.40
CA LEU A 273 7.65 38.56 15.99
C LEU A 273 6.62 38.29 17.09
N ARG A 274 6.90 37.33 18.00
CA ARG A 274 6.09 37.13 19.22
C ARG A 274 6.26 38.26 20.22
N SER A 275 7.46 38.84 20.33
CA SER A 275 7.74 39.94 21.27
C SER A 275 7.03 41.25 20.91
N THR A 276 6.70 41.47 19.63
CA THR A 276 5.90 42.62 19.17
C THR A 276 4.39 42.46 19.38
N ALA A 277 3.92 41.24 19.67
CA ALA A 277 2.49 40.93 19.88
C ALA A 277 2.09 40.91 21.38
N LYS A 278 2.97 41.36 22.28
CA LYS A 278 2.81 41.36 23.75
C LYS A 278 1.79 42.38 24.31
N GLY A 279 0.71 42.61 23.56
CA GLY A 279 -0.41 43.49 23.96
C GLY A 279 -1.69 42.76 24.35
N ASN A 280 -1.82 41.46 24.10
CA ASN A 280 -3.00 40.65 24.47
C ASN A 280 -2.54 39.33 25.08
N ASP A 281 -2.50 39.27 26.42
CA ASP A 281 -1.98 38.16 27.22
C ASP A 281 -2.94 36.95 27.38
N ASP A 282 -3.89 36.75 26.46
CA ASP A 282 -4.84 35.61 26.52
C ASP A 282 -4.65 34.53 25.42
N ASP A 283 -3.68 34.67 24.51
CA ASP A 283 -3.64 33.85 23.27
C ASP A 283 -2.48 32.83 23.20
N ASP A 284 -2.11 32.24 24.33
CA ASP A 284 -1.24 31.04 24.39
C ASP A 284 -1.94 29.76 23.83
N ARG A 285 -3.09 29.96 23.15
CA ARG A 285 -3.93 28.94 22.50
C ARG A 285 -4.00 29.06 20.98
N SER A 286 -3.21 29.92 20.33
CA SER A 286 -3.19 29.89 18.86
C SER A 286 -2.60 28.55 18.37
N THR A 287 -3.46 27.65 17.88
CA THR A 287 -3.06 26.33 17.34
C THR A 287 -2.14 26.43 16.11
N ARG A 288 -1.91 27.65 15.61
CA ARG A 288 -1.24 27.96 14.35
C ARG A 288 0.02 28.77 14.57
N ASP A 289 1.01 28.58 13.69
CA ASP A 289 2.28 29.29 13.77
C ASP A 289 2.24 30.62 12.99
N PHE A 290 1.51 31.61 13.55
CA PHE A 290 1.37 32.94 12.95
C PHE A 290 2.71 33.64 12.65
N PRO A 291 3.73 33.63 13.54
CA PRO A 291 5.03 34.23 13.26
C PRO A 291 5.71 33.66 12.01
N ARG A 292 5.66 32.34 11.84
CA ARG A 292 6.20 31.67 10.65
C ARG A 292 5.41 32.02 9.39
N ALA A 293 4.08 32.12 9.49
CA ALA A 293 3.22 32.52 8.37
C ALA A 293 3.55 33.95 7.89
N VAL A 294 3.69 34.91 8.81
CA VAL A 294 4.08 36.30 8.51
C VAL A 294 5.44 36.34 7.83
N PHE A 295 6.42 35.60 8.35
CA PHE A 295 7.76 35.53 7.75
C PHE A 295 7.72 35.08 6.28
N TYR A 296 6.93 34.04 5.96
CA TYR A 296 6.81 33.57 4.58
C TYR A 296 6.07 34.55 3.67
N ARG A 297 5.05 35.27 4.18
CA ARG A 297 4.37 36.35 3.43
C ARG A 297 5.33 37.49 3.08
N SER A 298 6.20 37.86 4.01
CA SER A 298 7.22 38.90 3.76
C SER A 298 8.33 38.45 2.79
N ASN A 299 8.44 37.15 2.50
CA ASN A 299 9.49 36.58 1.66
C ASN A 299 8.94 35.70 0.53
N PRO A 300 8.14 36.24 -0.42
CA PRO A 300 7.42 35.43 -1.42
C PRO A 300 8.32 34.56 -2.31
N SER A 301 9.59 34.90 -2.45
CA SER A 301 10.56 34.16 -3.27
C SER A 301 11.14 32.89 -2.63
N TRP A 302 10.76 32.57 -1.38
CA TRP A 302 11.32 31.45 -0.64
C TRP A 302 11.09 30.07 -1.29
N THR A 303 10.06 29.94 -2.14
CA THR A 303 9.73 28.71 -2.88
C THR A 303 10.32 28.66 -4.29
N ASN A 304 10.88 29.77 -4.82
CA ASN A 304 11.26 29.88 -6.24
C ASN A 304 12.28 28.83 -6.69
N ARG A 305 13.18 28.41 -5.80
CA ARG A 305 14.14 27.36 -6.11
C ARG A 305 13.45 26.00 -6.23
N ALA A 306 12.60 25.65 -5.27
CA ALA A 306 11.84 24.40 -5.29
C ALA A 306 10.91 24.33 -6.51
N LYS A 307 10.24 25.43 -6.89
CA LYS A 307 9.43 25.50 -8.12
C LYS A 307 10.23 25.20 -9.37
N ARG A 308 11.42 25.81 -9.52
CA ARG A 308 12.34 25.52 -10.63
C ARG A 308 12.80 24.06 -10.63
N ASP A 309 13.16 23.52 -9.47
CA ASP A 309 13.61 22.13 -9.36
C ASP A 309 12.47 21.14 -9.68
N ILE A 310 11.20 21.45 -9.35
CA ILE A 310 10.02 20.68 -9.79
C ILE A 310 9.84 20.78 -11.30
N ALA A 311 9.85 21.98 -11.89
CA ALA A 311 9.72 22.14 -13.33
C ALA A 311 10.82 21.37 -14.09
N HIS A 312 12.03 21.32 -13.55
CA HIS A 312 13.11 20.47 -14.07
C HIS A 312 12.78 18.99 -13.94
N ALA A 313 12.33 18.51 -12.77
CA ALA A 313 11.92 17.11 -12.61
C ALA A 313 10.78 16.71 -13.56
N VAL A 314 9.81 17.59 -13.80
CA VAL A 314 8.73 17.39 -14.79
C VAL A 314 9.30 17.25 -16.20
N SER A 315 10.26 18.11 -16.58
CA SER A 315 10.91 18.00 -17.88
C SER A 315 11.70 16.70 -18.05
N PHE A 316 12.32 16.20 -16.97
CA PHE A 316 12.99 14.89 -16.95
C PHE A 316 11.98 13.76 -17.11
N ALA A 317 10.90 13.77 -16.33
CA ALA A 317 9.84 12.77 -16.42
C ALA A 317 9.33 12.64 -17.85
N ARG A 318 8.91 13.77 -18.45
CA ARG A 318 8.44 13.80 -19.84
C ARG A 318 9.48 13.27 -20.83
N ARG A 319 10.71 13.80 -20.78
CA ARG A 319 11.74 13.50 -21.77
C ARG A 319 12.21 12.05 -21.73
N TYR A 320 12.34 11.46 -20.55
CA TYR A 320 12.78 10.07 -20.41
C TYR A 320 11.62 9.09 -20.66
N ALA A 321 10.38 9.47 -20.33
CA ALA A 321 9.19 8.75 -20.81
C ALA A 321 9.13 8.71 -22.34
N ASP A 322 9.37 9.84 -23.01
CA ASP A 322 9.41 9.93 -24.49
C ASP A 322 10.54 9.07 -25.12
N GLN A 323 11.56 8.69 -24.33
CA GLN A 323 12.67 7.82 -24.75
C GLN A 323 12.46 6.35 -24.35
N GLY A 324 11.37 6.02 -23.67
CA GLY A 324 11.10 4.68 -23.13
C GLY A 324 11.91 4.31 -21.87
N ASP A 325 12.62 5.27 -21.26
CA ASP A 325 13.32 5.07 -19.98
C ASP A 325 12.38 5.41 -18.82
N PHE A 326 11.53 4.44 -18.51
CA PHE A 326 10.50 4.56 -17.50
C PHE A 326 11.05 4.56 -16.06
N GLU A 327 12.26 4.04 -15.82
CA GLU A 327 12.91 4.06 -14.52
C GLU A 327 13.29 5.50 -14.13
N VAL A 328 13.92 6.22 -15.06
CA VAL A 328 14.31 7.62 -14.83
C VAL A 328 13.07 8.51 -14.73
N SER A 329 12.04 8.25 -15.54
CA SER A 329 10.76 8.96 -15.44
C SER A 329 10.11 8.80 -14.06
N ALA A 330 10.00 7.56 -13.57
CA ALA A 330 9.46 7.28 -12.25
C ALA A 330 10.30 7.93 -11.13
N HIS A 331 11.63 7.90 -11.23
CA HIS A 331 12.52 8.59 -10.30
C HIS A 331 12.31 10.12 -10.30
N ALA A 332 12.04 10.71 -11.46
CA ALA A 332 11.76 12.14 -11.58
C ALA A 332 10.43 12.52 -10.90
N LEU A 333 9.38 11.73 -11.10
CA LEU A 333 8.08 11.91 -10.45
C LEU A 333 8.17 11.74 -8.92
N ASN A 334 8.92 10.75 -8.44
CA ASN A 334 9.21 10.58 -7.02
C ASN A 334 10.00 11.77 -6.43
N SER A 335 10.87 12.39 -7.23
CA SER A 335 11.60 13.59 -6.83
C SER A 335 10.66 14.76 -6.58
N ILE A 336 9.63 14.94 -7.42
CA ILE A 336 8.57 15.94 -7.23
C ILE A 336 7.85 15.73 -5.90
N CYS A 337 7.45 14.48 -5.60
CA CYS A 337 6.79 14.12 -4.34
C CYS A 337 7.67 14.41 -3.12
N THR A 338 8.98 14.12 -3.22
CA THR A 338 9.94 14.37 -2.14
C THR A 338 10.15 15.87 -1.87
N ILE A 339 10.18 16.69 -2.93
CA ILE A 339 10.26 18.14 -2.80
C ILE A 339 9.00 18.68 -2.11
N ASN A 340 7.82 18.19 -2.50
CA ASN A 340 6.55 18.56 -1.87
C ASN A 340 6.48 18.15 -0.39
N ALA A 341 6.94 16.95 -0.03
CA ALA A 341 7.02 16.54 1.37
C ALA A 341 7.92 17.47 2.19
N THR A 342 9.02 17.93 1.60
CA THR A 342 9.92 18.89 2.25
C THR A 342 9.29 20.28 2.36
N TYR A 343 8.52 20.69 1.36
CA TYR A 343 7.77 21.94 1.37
C TYR A 343 6.72 21.93 2.49
N VAL A 344 5.91 20.88 2.59
CA VAL A 344 4.91 20.70 3.65
C VAL A 344 5.57 20.76 5.03
N ALA A 345 6.70 20.07 5.22
CA ALA A 345 7.45 20.11 6.48
C ALA A 345 8.03 21.51 6.80
N ALA A 346 8.52 22.23 5.78
CA ALA A 346 9.05 23.58 5.94
C ALA A 346 7.95 24.60 6.27
N LYS A 347 6.77 24.46 5.67
CA LYS A 347 5.60 25.31 5.93
C LYS A 347 5.00 25.01 7.32
N GLY A 348 4.90 23.75 7.72
CA GLY A 348 4.44 23.36 9.07
C GLY A 348 2.98 23.80 9.31
N ARG A 349 2.66 24.29 10.51
CA ARG A 349 1.30 24.71 10.94
C ARG A 349 0.84 26.07 10.38
N THR A 350 1.24 26.42 9.17
CA THR A 350 0.86 27.69 8.52
C THR A 350 -0.07 27.49 7.31
N PHE A 351 -0.68 26.30 7.19
CA PHE A 351 -1.75 26.06 6.22
C PHE A 351 -3.09 26.49 6.81
N PHE A 352 -3.96 26.99 5.94
CA PHE A 352 -5.33 27.35 6.27
C PHE A 352 -6.26 26.41 5.50
N ALA A 353 -7.28 25.87 6.16
CA ALA A 353 -8.36 25.22 5.44
C ALA A 353 -9.35 26.28 4.94
N SER A 354 -9.94 26.05 3.77
CA SER A 354 -11.05 26.85 3.28
C SER A 354 -12.24 26.80 4.23
N ASN A 355 -12.94 27.92 4.32
CA ASN A 355 -14.20 28.03 5.01
C ASN A 355 -15.31 28.17 3.95
N PRO A 356 -16.32 27.29 3.91
CA PRO A 356 -17.42 27.38 2.94
C PRO A 356 -18.19 28.71 2.99
N LEU A 357 -18.17 29.40 4.14
CA LEU A 357 -18.89 30.66 4.34
C LEU A 357 -18.05 31.91 4.02
N VAL A 358 -16.72 31.79 3.97
CA VAL A 358 -15.81 32.93 3.80
C VAL A 358 -14.60 32.49 2.99
N GLU A 359 -14.38 33.11 1.83
CA GLU A 359 -13.15 32.92 1.05
C GLU A 359 -11.94 33.40 1.87
N ALA A 360 -11.13 32.45 2.35
CA ALA A 360 -9.86 32.76 2.97
C ALA A 360 -8.79 32.83 1.87
N PRO A 361 -8.17 33.99 1.59
CA PRO A 361 -7.15 34.12 0.55
C PRO A 361 -5.98 33.14 0.74
N ASP A 362 -5.73 32.74 1.99
CA ASP A 362 -4.65 31.84 2.38
C ASP A 362 -4.99 30.34 2.34
N SER A 363 -6.23 29.95 2.01
CA SER A 363 -6.59 28.54 1.84
C SER A 363 -6.00 27.94 0.56
N THR A 364 -5.75 28.78 -0.44
CA THR A 364 -5.12 28.35 -1.69
C THR A 364 -3.59 28.40 -1.59
N ASP A 365 -2.93 27.31 -2.01
CA ASP A 365 -1.48 27.23 -2.03
C ASP A 365 -0.94 27.17 -3.47
N ALA A 366 -0.32 28.27 -3.90
CA ALA A 366 0.20 28.41 -5.26
C ALA A 366 1.32 27.40 -5.59
N PHE A 367 2.06 26.87 -4.61
CA PHE A 367 3.11 25.88 -4.85
C PHE A 367 2.52 24.49 -5.11
N ILE A 368 1.51 24.11 -4.32
CA ILE A 368 0.79 22.85 -4.47
C ILE A 368 -0.01 22.86 -5.78
N ASN A 369 -0.71 23.95 -6.08
CA ASN A 369 -1.48 24.10 -7.32
C ASN A 369 -0.59 24.01 -8.56
N ASP A 370 0.57 24.67 -8.56
CA ASP A 370 1.54 24.61 -9.66
C ASP A 370 2.07 23.18 -9.88
N THR A 371 2.34 22.45 -8.79
CA THR A 371 2.74 21.04 -8.87
C THR A 371 1.65 20.17 -9.48
N LEU A 372 0.41 20.28 -9.00
CA LEU A 372 -0.71 19.48 -9.47
C LEU A 372 -1.04 19.79 -10.94
N GLU A 373 -0.95 21.07 -11.34
CA GLU A 373 -1.14 21.50 -12.73
C GLU A 373 -0.05 20.95 -13.66
N HIS A 374 1.21 20.89 -13.20
CA HIS A 374 2.29 20.24 -13.94
C HIS A 374 2.01 18.75 -14.18
N LEU A 375 1.54 18.02 -13.15
CA LEU A 375 1.18 16.61 -13.28
C LEU A 375 -0.04 16.43 -14.18
N ARG A 376 -1.07 17.29 -14.07
CA ARG A 376 -2.25 17.27 -14.96
C ARG A 376 -1.85 17.40 -16.43
N ARG A 377 -0.98 18.36 -16.74
CA ARG A 377 -0.45 18.56 -18.11
C ARG A 377 0.35 17.37 -18.59
N LEU A 378 1.14 16.75 -17.70
CA LEU A 378 1.92 15.56 -18.03
C LEU A 378 1.03 14.36 -18.34
N THR A 379 -0.01 14.12 -17.53
CA THR A 379 -1.01 13.08 -17.81
C THR A 379 -1.69 13.33 -19.15
N HIS A 380 -2.16 14.55 -19.40
CA HIS A 380 -2.81 14.89 -20.66
C HIS A 380 -1.90 14.65 -21.88
N ALA A 381 -0.60 14.91 -21.76
CA ALA A 381 0.36 14.64 -22.81
C ALA A 381 0.57 13.13 -23.03
N ALA A 382 0.61 12.34 -21.95
CA ALA A 382 0.75 10.89 -22.02
C ALA A 382 -0.50 10.20 -22.57
N THR A 383 -1.69 10.58 -22.11
CA THR A 383 -2.97 10.03 -22.59
C THR A 383 -3.22 10.37 -24.05
N ALA A 384 -2.81 11.56 -24.52
CA ALA A 384 -2.94 11.94 -25.93
C ALA A 384 -2.05 11.09 -26.87
N ARG A 385 -1.02 10.42 -26.33
CA ARG A 385 -0.15 9.50 -27.08
C ARG A 385 -0.51 8.03 -26.90
N ASP A 386 -1.51 7.75 -26.07
CA ASP A 386 -1.90 6.40 -25.68
C ASP A 386 -0.77 5.63 -24.95
N ASP A 387 0.09 6.35 -24.23
CA ASP A 387 1.19 5.76 -23.46
C ASP A 387 0.69 5.34 -22.06
N GLU A 388 0.46 4.04 -21.84
CA GLU A 388 -0.05 3.53 -20.55
C GLU A 388 0.93 3.73 -19.38
N GLU A 389 2.22 3.41 -19.58
CA GLU A 389 3.22 3.41 -18.50
C GLU A 389 3.47 4.80 -17.91
N PRO A 390 3.73 5.86 -18.71
CA PRO A 390 3.81 7.22 -18.19
C PRO A 390 2.54 7.67 -17.50
N THR A 391 1.36 7.31 -18.03
CA THR A 391 0.08 7.66 -17.41
C THR A 391 -0.05 7.02 -16.03
N ARG A 392 0.28 5.73 -15.90
CA ARG A 392 0.30 5.00 -14.63
C ARG A 392 1.28 5.61 -13.62
N GLN A 393 2.47 6.02 -14.07
CA GLN A 393 3.45 6.67 -13.20
C GLN A 393 2.95 8.02 -12.66
N VAL A 394 2.21 8.79 -13.46
CA VAL A 394 1.60 10.04 -12.98
C VAL A 394 0.46 9.77 -11.99
N PHE A 395 -0.36 8.72 -12.19
CA PHE A 395 -1.34 8.29 -11.19
C PHE A 395 -0.68 7.96 -9.85
N ALA A 396 0.40 7.19 -9.89
CA ALA A 396 1.18 6.86 -8.70
C ALA A 396 1.75 8.12 -8.01
N ALA A 397 2.24 9.09 -8.79
CA ALA A 397 2.73 10.36 -8.26
C ALA A 397 1.63 11.19 -7.60
N LEU A 398 0.45 11.29 -8.21
CA LEU A 398 -0.71 11.98 -7.63
C LEU A 398 -1.19 11.29 -6.35
N ALA A 399 -1.25 9.96 -6.33
CA ALA A 399 -1.59 9.19 -5.12
C ALA A 399 -0.56 9.38 -3.99
N LEU A 400 0.74 9.46 -4.32
CA LEU A 400 1.79 9.80 -3.36
C LEU A 400 1.63 11.24 -2.84
N LEU A 401 1.21 12.19 -3.68
CA LEU A 401 0.91 13.55 -3.23
C LEU A 401 -0.31 13.61 -2.31
N VAL A 402 -1.34 12.78 -2.51
CA VAL A 402 -2.44 12.64 -1.54
C VAL A 402 -1.88 12.26 -0.17
N GLN A 403 -1.01 11.25 -0.11
CA GLN A 403 -0.36 10.85 1.15
C GLN A 403 0.48 11.98 1.77
N VAL A 404 1.25 12.71 0.95
CA VAL A 404 2.05 13.85 1.42
C VAL A 404 1.16 14.95 1.98
N TYR A 405 0.07 15.31 1.30
CA TYR A 405 -0.81 16.39 1.74
C TYR A 405 -1.72 15.99 2.91
N LEU A 406 -1.99 14.71 3.12
CA LEU A 406 -2.65 14.23 4.36
C LEU A 406 -1.82 14.54 5.61
N SER A 407 -0.49 14.61 5.47
CA SER A 407 0.42 14.99 6.58
C SER A 407 0.39 16.48 6.94
N ILE A 408 -0.34 17.31 6.17
CA ILE A 408 -0.52 18.72 6.50
C ILE A 408 -1.30 18.85 7.82
N ASP A 409 -0.73 19.62 8.73
CA ASP A 409 -1.31 19.97 10.02
C ASP A 409 -2.03 21.32 9.90
N TYR A 410 -3.37 21.28 9.87
CA TYR A 410 -4.24 22.46 9.84
C TYR A 410 -4.58 23.00 11.25
N GLY A 411 -3.97 22.44 12.30
CA GLY A 411 -4.31 22.74 13.69
C GLY A 411 -5.63 22.10 14.09
N ASN A 412 -6.56 22.88 14.66
CA ASN A 412 -7.85 22.39 15.17
C ASN A 412 -8.91 22.11 14.07
N GLN A 413 -8.57 22.27 12.79
CA GLN A 413 -9.48 21.99 11.69
C GLN A 413 -9.33 20.53 11.23
N GLU A 414 -10.46 19.83 11.09
CA GLU A 414 -10.48 18.40 10.76
C GLU A 414 -10.37 18.10 9.26
N THR A 415 -10.61 19.08 8.39
CA THR A 415 -10.69 18.87 6.94
C THR A 415 -9.32 18.80 6.28
N LYS A 416 -9.11 17.82 5.39
CA LYS A 416 -7.85 17.62 4.66
C LYS A 416 -7.94 18.14 3.22
N GLU A 417 -8.16 19.44 3.08
CA GLU A 417 -8.45 20.11 1.80
C GLU A 417 -7.42 19.83 0.70
N HIS A 418 -6.12 19.99 0.96
CA HIS A 418 -5.11 19.85 -0.09
C HIS A 418 -4.91 18.39 -0.51
N ALA A 419 -5.15 17.44 0.41
CA ALA A 419 -5.21 16.02 0.07
C ALA A 419 -6.41 15.72 -0.82
N ARG A 420 -7.59 16.29 -0.51
CA ARG A 420 -8.79 16.18 -1.35
C ARG A 420 -8.58 16.76 -2.74
N LEU A 421 -7.89 17.90 -2.83
CA LEU A 421 -7.52 18.50 -4.10
C LEU A 421 -6.66 17.54 -4.93
N ALA A 422 -5.59 17.00 -4.36
CA ALA A 422 -4.75 16.02 -5.06
C ALA A 422 -5.52 14.75 -5.47
N ALA A 423 -6.46 14.30 -4.62
CA ALA A 423 -7.37 13.20 -4.94
C ALA A 423 -8.28 13.54 -6.12
N GLY A 424 -8.81 14.76 -6.21
CA GLY A 424 -9.58 15.24 -7.37
C GLY A 424 -8.75 15.22 -8.65
N TYR A 425 -7.51 15.69 -8.61
CA TYR A 425 -6.60 15.62 -9.76
C TYR A 425 -6.32 14.17 -10.18
N LEU A 426 -6.18 13.24 -9.23
CA LEU A 426 -6.03 11.81 -9.52
C LEU A 426 -7.28 11.25 -10.23
N THR A 427 -8.48 11.49 -9.69
CA THR A 427 -9.71 10.97 -10.26
C THR A 427 -10.01 11.59 -11.63
N ASP A 428 -9.75 12.88 -11.82
CA ASP A 428 -9.92 13.55 -13.12
C ASP A 428 -8.94 13.03 -14.17
N ALA A 429 -7.72 12.70 -13.76
CA ALA A 429 -6.72 12.12 -14.64
C ALA A 429 -7.13 10.70 -15.09
N ILE A 430 -7.69 9.90 -14.18
CA ILE A 430 -8.22 8.57 -14.49
C ILE A 430 -9.44 8.66 -15.40
N GLU A 431 -10.38 9.55 -15.10
CA GLU A 431 -11.60 9.75 -15.89
C GLU A 431 -11.27 10.09 -17.35
N LYS A 432 -10.27 10.94 -17.58
CA LYS A 432 -9.79 11.28 -18.93
C LYS A 432 -9.09 10.13 -19.65
N SER A 433 -8.58 9.13 -18.92
CA SER A 433 -7.95 7.95 -19.50
C SER A 433 -8.94 6.86 -19.93
N VAL A 434 -10.21 6.94 -19.49
CA VAL A 434 -11.26 5.96 -19.85
C VAL A 434 -11.50 5.90 -21.37
N SER A 435 -11.31 7.01 -22.08
CA SER A 435 -11.45 7.06 -23.55
C SER A 435 -10.31 6.33 -24.29
N GLY A 436 -9.17 6.10 -23.66
CA GLY A 436 -7.97 5.49 -24.27
C GLY A 436 -8.06 3.98 -24.47
N GLY A 437 -9.08 3.29 -23.97
CA GLY A 437 -9.28 1.88 -24.33
C GLY A 437 -8.47 0.86 -23.53
N SER A 438 -7.85 1.24 -22.40
CA SER A 438 -6.96 0.38 -21.61
C SER A 438 -7.56 -0.02 -20.24
N PRO A 439 -8.21 -1.20 -20.10
CA PRO A 439 -8.79 -1.65 -18.84
C PRO A 439 -7.77 -1.81 -17.70
N ASP A 440 -6.56 -2.29 -17.99
CA ASP A 440 -5.51 -2.51 -16.99
C ASP A 440 -5.07 -1.20 -16.33
N LEU A 441 -4.93 -0.12 -17.13
CA LEU A 441 -4.64 1.21 -16.63
C LEU A 441 -5.76 1.73 -15.72
N LEU A 442 -7.02 1.49 -16.08
CA LEU A 442 -8.17 1.88 -15.28
C LEU A 442 -8.26 1.07 -13.97
N MET A 443 -7.96 -0.23 -14.00
CA MET A 443 -7.86 -1.07 -12.80
C MET A 443 -6.80 -0.54 -11.83
N GLU A 444 -5.60 -0.21 -12.32
CA GLU A 444 -4.55 0.39 -11.49
C GLU A 444 -4.97 1.77 -10.97
N GLY A 445 -5.61 2.60 -11.79
CA GLY A 445 -6.20 3.87 -11.37
C GLY A 445 -7.18 3.71 -10.20
N VAL A 446 -8.12 2.77 -10.32
CA VAL A 446 -9.09 2.44 -9.27
C VAL A 446 -8.41 1.96 -7.99
N ARG A 447 -7.34 1.16 -8.08
CA ARG A 447 -6.52 0.75 -6.92
C ARG A 447 -5.84 1.94 -6.24
N PHE A 448 -5.32 2.91 -7.00
CA PHE A 448 -4.74 4.13 -6.41
C PHE A 448 -5.79 4.99 -5.70
N VAL A 449 -7.01 5.09 -6.26
CA VAL A 449 -8.14 5.79 -5.65
C VAL A 449 -8.59 5.09 -4.37
N GLY A 450 -8.74 3.76 -4.39
CA GLY A 450 -9.09 2.95 -3.20
C GLY A 450 -8.04 3.06 -2.09
N ARG A 451 -6.75 2.94 -2.43
CA ARG A 451 -5.64 3.15 -1.48
C ARG A 451 -5.63 4.55 -0.89
N SER A 452 -5.92 5.57 -1.70
CA SER A 452 -6.03 6.96 -1.23
C SER A 452 -7.20 7.10 -0.24
N GLY A 453 -8.33 6.46 -0.50
CA GLY A 453 -9.48 6.44 0.41
C GLY A 453 -9.13 5.79 1.76
N GLY A 454 -8.43 4.66 1.75
CA GLY A 454 -7.94 4.02 2.98
C GLY A 454 -7.01 4.92 3.80
N LEU A 455 -6.23 5.80 3.15
CA LEU A 455 -5.40 6.79 3.84
C LEU A 455 -6.23 7.89 4.52
N PHE A 456 -7.34 8.36 3.90
CA PHE A 456 -8.26 9.30 4.55
C PHE A 456 -8.94 8.69 5.78
N LEU A 457 -9.37 7.43 5.68
CA LEU A 457 -9.93 6.68 6.80
C LEU A 457 -8.92 6.52 7.94
N THR A 458 -7.68 6.16 7.62
CA THR A 458 -6.58 6.06 8.60
C THR A 458 -6.25 7.40 9.26
N ALA A 459 -6.40 8.51 8.52
CA ALA A 459 -6.22 9.86 9.05
C ALA A 459 -7.39 10.34 9.94
N GLY A 460 -8.47 9.56 10.07
CA GLY A 460 -9.63 9.91 10.88
C GLY A 460 -10.60 10.88 10.19
N CYS A 461 -10.60 10.93 8.85
CA CYS A 461 -11.43 11.83 8.05
C CYS A 461 -12.40 11.02 7.17
N PRO A 462 -13.40 10.32 7.75
CA PRO A 462 -14.29 9.43 6.98
C PRO A 462 -15.05 10.17 5.87
N ASN A 463 -15.57 11.36 6.16
CA ASN A 463 -16.35 12.16 5.21
C ASN A 463 -15.52 12.72 4.05
N ASP A 464 -14.19 12.82 4.19
CA ASP A 464 -13.32 13.24 3.09
C ASP A 464 -13.08 12.11 2.06
N THR A 465 -13.54 10.88 2.36
CA THR A 465 -13.41 9.69 1.49
C THR A 465 -14.54 9.60 0.45
N THR A 466 -15.63 10.36 0.60
CA THR A 466 -16.85 10.19 -0.21
C THR A 466 -16.64 10.46 -1.70
N LEU A 467 -15.87 11.49 -2.06
CA LEU A 467 -15.48 11.76 -3.45
C LEU A 467 -14.81 10.55 -4.10
N LEU A 468 -13.94 9.86 -3.36
CA LEU A 468 -13.21 8.70 -3.87
C LEU A 468 -14.16 7.50 -4.04
N ILE A 469 -15.06 7.30 -3.09
CA ILE A 469 -16.11 6.26 -3.16
C ILE A 469 -16.98 6.45 -4.40
N GLU A 470 -17.47 7.66 -4.64
CA GLU A 470 -18.29 8.00 -5.80
C GLU A 470 -17.53 7.74 -7.12
N LYS A 471 -16.26 8.14 -7.19
CA LYS A 471 -15.44 7.93 -8.39
C LYS A 471 -15.10 6.45 -8.63
N ILE A 472 -14.84 5.66 -7.58
CA ILE A 472 -14.69 4.20 -7.72
C ILE A 472 -15.96 3.59 -8.31
N ALA A 473 -17.14 3.96 -7.80
CA ALA A 473 -18.41 3.48 -8.36
C ALA A 473 -18.56 3.88 -9.83
N ALA A 474 -18.33 5.15 -10.17
CA ALA A 474 -18.41 5.65 -11.55
C ALA A 474 -17.51 4.85 -12.51
N PHE A 475 -16.25 4.59 -12.12
CA PHE A 475 -15.33 3.78 -12.94
C PHE A 475 -15.77 2.31 -13.01
N SER A 476 -16.31 1.75 -11.94
CA SER A 476 -16.77 0.37 -11.88
C SER A 476 -17.96 0.08 -12.81
N ILE A 477 -18.80 1.08 -13.07
CA ILE A 477 -19.96 0.96 -13.97
C ILE A 477 -19.53 0.78 -15.43
N THR A 478 -18.31 1.17 -15.81
CA THR A 478 -17.81 1.01 -17.19
C THR A 478 -17.85 -0.45 -17.68
N GLY A 479 -17.65 -1.41 -16.78
CA GLY A 479 -17.74 -2.85 -17.10
C GLY A 479 -19.17 -3.36 -17.36
N ALA A 480 -20.20 -2.61 -16.93
CA ALA A 480 -21.58 -2.88 -17.33
C ALA A 480 -21.85 -2.43 -18.78
N ILE A 481 -21.16 -1.37 -19.23
CA ILE A 481 -21.33 -0.78 -20.56
C ILE A 481 -20.51 -1.56 -21.60
N LYS A 482 -19.26 -1.92 -21.26
CA LYS A 482 -18.32 -2.57 -22.18
C LYS A 482 -17.78 -3.88 -21.58
N PRO A 483 -17.88 -5.02 -22.30
CA PRO A 483 -17.40 -6.31 -21.80
C PRO A 483 -15.91 -6.34 -21.43
N GLU A 484 -15.07 -5.64 -22.18
CA GLU A 484 -13.61 -5.53 -21.94
C GLU A 484 -13.26 -4.83 -20.61
N TYR A 485 -14.19 -4.03 -20.06
CA TYR A 485 -14.03 -3.31 -18.79
C TYR A 485 -14.59 -4.07 -17.57
N ARG A 486 -15.15 -5.27 -17.73
CA ARG A 486 -15.67 -6.05 -16.59
C ARG A 486 -14.64 -6.30 -15.48
N PRO A 487 -13.33 -6.53 -15.77
CA PRO A 487 -12.31 -6.59 -14.72
C PRO A 487 -12.16 -5.31 -13.87
N VAL A 488 -12.53 -4.15 -14.42
CA VAL A 488 -12.59 -2.89 -13.68
C VAL A 488 -13.72 -2.92 -12.65
N THR A 489 -14.89 -3.46 -13.01
CA THR A 489 -15.98 -3.68 -12.04
C THR A 489 -15.52 -4.58 -10.88
N LEU A 490 -14.86 -5.71 -11.19
CA LEU A 490 -14.30 -6.58 -10.15
C LEU A 490 -13.33 -5.84 -9.22
N THR A 491 -12.41 -5.07 -9.81
CA THR A 491 -11.42 -4.29 -9.05
C THR A 491 -12.09 -3.23 -8.20
N GLY A 492 -13.09 -2.53 -8.72
CA GLY A 492 -13.82 -1.52 -7.97
C GLY A 492 -14.65 -2.10 -6.83
N MET A 493 -15.32 -3.25 -7.04
CA MET A 493 -16.01 -3.96 -5.97
C MET A 493 -15.05 -4.43 -4.87
N ASP A 494 -13.84 -4.85 -5.22
CA ASP A 494 -12.78 -5.17 -4.25
C ASP A 494 -12.33 -3.94 -3.46
N GLN A 495 -12.14 -2.78 -4.12
CA GLN A 495 -11.80 -1.54 -3.42
C GLN A 495 -12.93 -1.04 -2.51
N LEU A 496 -14.19 -1.13 -2.94
CA LEU A 496 -15.35 -0.77 -2.10
C LEU A 496 -15.48 -1.70 -0.90
N ALA A 497 -15.25 -3.01 -1.08
CA ALA A 497 -15.19 -3.97 0.02
C ALA A 497 -14.08 -3.63 1.02
N GLN A 498 -12.88 -3.29 0.53
CA GLN A 498 -11.77 -2.90 1.38
C GLN A 498 -12.05 -1.61 2.15
N LEU A 499 -12.61 -0.58 1.50
CA LEU A 499 -13.02 0.66 2.16
C LEU A 499 -14.13 0.43 3.20
N THR A 500 -15.04 -0.53 2.98
CA THR A 500 -16.08 -0.88 3.96
C THR A 500 -15.45 -1.41 5.23
N LEU A 501 -14.50 -2.33 5.11
CA LEU A 501 -13.78 -2.87 6.24
C LEU A 501 -12.94 -1.81 6.97
N ASP A 502 -12.25 -0.95 6.21
CA ASP A 502 -11.41 0.10 6.79
C ASP A 502 -12.25 1.15 7.50
N LEU A 503 -13.45 1.47 6.99
CA LEU A 503 -14.40 2.40 7.61
C LEU A 503 -14.86 1.89 8.97
N LEU A 504 -15.17 0.59 9.09
CA LEU A 504 -15.58 -0.02 10.36
C LEU A 504 -14.47 0.06 11.44
N ARG A 505 -13.20 0.19 11.05
CA ARG A 505 -12.05 0.25 11.96
C ARG A 505 -11.65 1.67 12.38
N VAL A 506 -12.29 2.70 11.85
CA VAL A 506 -11.97 4.10 12.17
C VAL A 506 -12.31 4.40 13.64
N GLN A 507 -11.38 5.03 14.36
CA GLN A 507 -11.55 5.37 15.79
C GLN A 507 -12.32 6.70 16.03
N LYS A 508 -13.10 7.16 15.05
CA LYS A 508 -13.85 8.43 15.12
C LYS A 508 -15.33 8.17 15.37
N HIS A 509 -16.02 9.19 15.88
CA HIS A 509 -17.37 9.06 16.43
C HIS A 509 -18.53 9.10 15.43
N ASP A 510 -18.31 9.48 14.17
CA ASP A 510 -19.37 9.59 13.18
C ASP A 510 -18.85 9.10 11.82
N ILE A 511 -19.35 7.93 11.40
CA ILE A 511 -19.10 7.36 10.08
C ILE A 511 -20.38 7.29 9.23
N GLY A 512 -21.55 7.63 9.77
CA GLY A 512 -22.86 7.42 9.14
C GLY A 512 -22.96 7.98 7.72
N PHE A 513 -22.49 9.21 7.48
CA PHE A 513 -22.50 9.80 6.14
C PHE A 513 -21.60 9.03 5.15
N ALA A 514 -20.37 8.70 5.55
CA ALA A 514 -19.44 7.94 4.72
C ALA A 514 -19.94 6.50 4.47
N ALA A 515 -20.55 5.87 5.48
CA ALA A 515 -21.16 4.55 5.37
C ALA A 515 -22.34 4.58 4.38
N GLY A 516 -23.20 5.59 4.45
CA GLY A 516 -24.29 5.81 3.51
C GLY A 516 -23.80 5.96 2.07
N GLN A 517 -22.77 6.77 1.83
CA GLN A 517 -22.19 6.94 0.50
C GLN A 517 -21.59 5.63 -0.05
N LEU A 518 -20.95 4.84 0.81
CA LEU A 518 -20.38 3.55 0.43
C LEU A 518 -21.47 2.53 0.06
N ARG A 519 -22.57 2.47 0.83
CA ARG A 519 -23.73 1.64 0.51
C ARG A 519 -24.35 2.05 -0.83
N ASN A 520 -24.56 3.34 -1.05
CA ASN A 520 -25.10 3.88 -2.29
C ASN A 520 -24.21 3.54 -3.50
N ALA A 521 -22.89 3.65 -3.35
CA ALA A 521 -21.92 3.29 -4.39
C ALA A 521 -21.99 1.79 -4.75
N VAL A 522 -22.01 0.90 -3.75
CA VAL A 522 -22.14 -0.55 -3.96
C VAL A 522 -23.47 -0.90 -4.62
N GLU A 523 -24.56 -0.28 -4.17
CA GLU A 523 -25.89 -0.46 -4.76
C GLU A 523 -25.94 -0.01 -6.22
N MET A 524 -25.38 1.17 -6.52
CA MET A 524 -25.35 1.73 -7.87
C MET A 524 -24.58 0.83 -8.84
N VAL A 525 -23.37 0.38 -8.46
CA VAL A 525 -22.56 -0.52 -9.29
C VAL A 525 -23.29 -1.84 -9.52
N SER A 526 -23.83 -2.43 -8.47
CA SER A 526 -24.52 -3.73 -8.54
C SER A 526 -25.78 -3.65 -9.40
N LYS A 527 -26.60 -2.60 -9.24
CA LYS A 527 -27.79 -2.36 -10.07
C LYS A 527 -27.45 -2.22 -11.55
N MET A 528 -26.43 -1.43 -11.87
CA MET A 528 -26.01 -1.22 -13.25
C MET A 528 -25.47 -2.51 -13.85
N PHE A 529 -24.68 -3.28 -13.08
CA PHE A 529 -24.10 -4.52 -13.56
C PHE A 529 -25.12 -5.65 -13.74
N LEU A 530 -26.20 -5.69 -12.96
CA LEU A 530 -27.31 -6.65 -13.13
C LEU A 530 -28.09 -6.49 -14.44
N ASN A 531 -27.87 -5.40 -15.20
CA ASN A 531 -28.41 -5.25 -16.54
C ASN A 531 -27.56 -5.95 -17.62
N VAL A 532 -26.38 -6.46 -17.28
CA VAL A 532 -25.54 -7.23 -18.19
C VAL A 532 -26.20 -8.59 -18.43
N PRO A 533 -26.21 -9.12 -19.67
CA PRO A 533 -26.69 -10.48 -19.91
C PRO A 533 -25.86 -11.50 -19.11
N ASP A 534 -26.55 -12.32 -18.32
CA ASP A 534 -25.94 -13.39 -17.54
C ASP A 534 -26.60 -14.74 -17.87
N THR A 535 -25.80 -15.79 -17.80
CA THR A 535 -26.28 -17.17 -17.97
C THR A 535 -25.71 -18.01 -16.84
N PRO A 536 -26.35 -19.12 -16.45
CA PRO A 536 -25.85 -19.95 -15.37
C PRO A 536 -24.41 -20.45 -15.54
N LEU A 537 -23.96 -20.63 -16.80
CA LEU A 537 -22.60 -21.03 -17.13
C LEU A 537 -21.58 -19.87 -17.06
N LEU A 538 -21.98 -18.67 -17.47
CA LEU A 538 -21.11 -17.48 -17.40
C LEU A 538 -20.99 -16.98 -15.96
N ASN A 539 -22.10 -17.02 -15.22
CA ASN A 539 -22.23 -16.56 -13.84
C ASN A 539 -21.51 -15.22 -13.59
N ALA A 540 -21.70 -14.29 -14.52
CA ALA A 540 -20.97 -13.04 -14.60
C ALA A 540 -21.30 -12.17 -13.39
N HIS A 541 -22.59 -12.06 -13.01
CA HIS A 541 -22.99 -11.23 -11.89
C HIS A 541 -22.32 -11.67 -10.58
N SER A 542 -22.44 -12.95 -10.24
CA SER A 542 -21.77 -13.54 -9.07
C SER A 542 -20.25 -13.38 -9.16
N SER A 543 -19.67 -13.52 -10.36
CA SER A 543 -18.22 -13.49 -10.52
C SER A 543 -17.60 -12.11 -10.30
N TYR A 544 -18.20 -11.05 -10.86
CA TYR A 544 -17.67 -9.68 -10.82
C TYR A 544 -18.13 -8.90 -9.58
N LEU A 545 -19.28 -9.25 -8.98
CA LEU A 545 -19.73 -8.68 -7.70
C LEU A 545 -19.20 -9.45 -6.48
N ALA A 546 -18.49 -10.56 -6.72
CA ALA A 546 -18.01 -11.48 -5.69
C ALA A 546 -17.23 -10.83 -4.53
N PRO A 547 -16.31 -9.87 -4.76
CA PRO A 547 -15.47 -9.33 -3.68
C PRO A 547 -16.28 -8.76 -2.51
N TYR A 548 -17.50 -8.28 -2.78
CA TYR A 548 -18.38 -7.72 -1.76
C TYR A 548 -19.42 -8.72 -1.25
N PHE A 549 -20.04 -9.51 -2.14
CA PHE A 549 -21.21 -10.31 -1.79
C PHE A 549 -20.97 -11.82 -1.66
N SER A 550 -19.93 -12.37 -2.30
CA SER A 550 -19.78 -13.82 -2.38
C SER A 550 -19.28 -14.43 -1.07
N LEU A 551 -19.89 -15.56 -0.69
CA LEU A 551 -19.45 -16.41 0.42
C LEU A 551 -18.67 -17.66 -0.02
N THR A 552 -18.62 -17.92 -1.33
CA THR A 552 -17.99 -19.13 -1.89
C THR A 552 -16.55 -18.88 -2.34
N LYS A 553 -16.16 -17.60 -2.47
CA LYS A 553 -14.80 -17.18 -2.79
C LYS A 553 -14.05 -16.75 -1.53
N THR A 554 -12.74 -16.93 -1.54
CA THR A 554 -11.85 -16.50 -0.45
C THR A 554 -11.50 -15.02 -0.56
N GLN A 555 -11.20 -14.38 0.57
CA GLN A 555 -10.75 -12.98 0.70
C GLN A 555 -11.83 -11.93 0.35
N THR A 556 -13.10 -12.32 0.38
CA THR A 556 -14.22 -11.39 0.19
C THR A 556 -14.46 -10.55 1.44
N LEU A 557 -15.35 -9.54 1.33
CA LEU A 557 -15.79 -8.76 2.49
C LEU A 557 -16.31 -9.67 3.60
N ALA A 558 -17.09 -10.71 3.28
CA ALA A 558 -17.65 -11.62 4.26
C ALA A 558 -16.59 -12.35 5.10
N ASP A 559 -15.52 -12.86 4.48
CA ASP A 559 -14.40 -13.49 5.19
C ASP A 559 -13.72 -12.49 6.15
N LYS A 560 -13.50 -11.26 5.66
CA LYS A 560 -12.85 -10.20 6.44
C LYS A 560 -13.74 -9.74 7.60
N LEU A 561 -15.05 -9.64 7.39
CA LEU A 561 -16.03 -9.32 8.44
C LEU A 561 -16.13 -10.44 9.47
N THR A 562 -16.19 -11.71 9.04
CA THR A 562 -16.16 -12.85 9.97
C THR A 562 -14.93 -12.83 10.86
N THR A 563 -13.76 -12.56 10.29
CA THR A 563 -12.51 -12.43 11.04
C THR A 563 -12.56 -11.29 12.05
N LEU A 564 -13.11 -10.13 11.65
CA LEU A 564 -13.28 -8.97 12.52
C LEU A 564 -14.29 -9.26 13.64
N THR A 565 -15.44 -9.85 13.32
CA THR A 565 -16.47 -10.24 14.29
C THR A 565 -15.95 -11.22 15.32
N ASN A 566 -15.23 -12.26 14.91
CA ASN A 566 -14.62 -13.21 15.83
C ASN A 566 -13.63 -12.52 16.80
N ALA A 567 -12.87 -11.54 16.31
CA ALA A 567 -11.97 -10.76 17.16
C ALA A 567 -12.72 -9.86 18.16
N LEU A 568 -13.86 -9.27 17.76
CA LEU A 568 -14.69 -8.42 18.63
C LEU A 568 -15.45 -9.24 19.68
N VAL A 569 -15.97 -10.40 19.32
CA VAL A 569 -16.64 -11.32 20.25
C VAL A 569 -15.66 -11.85 21.31
N ALA A 570 -14.39 -12.03 20.94
CA ALA A 570 -13.33 -12.43 21.86
C ALA A 570 -12.73 -11.27 22.69
N ALA A 571 -13.12 -10.02 22.43
CA ALA A 571 -12.56 -8.85 23.11
C ALA A 571 -13.11 -8.68 24.54
N ASP A 572 -12.29 -8.09 25.41
CA ASP A 572 -12.67 -7.80 26.80
C ASP A 572 -13.77 -6.73 26.87
N LYS A 573 -14.64 -6.82 27.89
CA LYS A 573 -15.77 -5.88 28.11
C LYS A 573 -15.36 -4.40 28.17
N ASP A 574 -14.14 -4.11 28.61
CA ASP A 574 -13.63 -2.75 28.77
C ASP A 574 -12.75 -2.27 27.61
N ASP A 575 -12.66 -3.03 26.51
CA ASP A 575 -11.91 -2.63 25.34
C ASP A 575 -12.60 -1.46 24.60
N ALA A 576 -12.04 -0.26 24.76
CA ALA A 576 -12.53 0.95 24.12
C ALA A 576 -12.46 0.90 22.59
N HIS A 577 -11.51 0.16 22.02
CA HIS A 577 -11.40 0.01 20.57
C HIS A 577 -12.50 -0.92 20.04
N ALA A 578 -12.78 -2.02 20.74
CA ALA A 578 -13.89 -2.91 20.41
C ALA A 578 -15.24 -2.18 20.47
N LYS A 579 -15.47 -1.36 21.52
CA LYS A 579 -16.67 -0.50 21.64
C LYS A 579 -16.83 0.45 20.46
N SER A 580 -15.76 1.13 20.06
CA SER A 580 -15.80 2.04 18.91
C SER A 580 -16.14 1.32 17.61
N ILE A 581 -15.58 0.13 17.39
CA ILE A 581 -15.86 -0.66 16.18
C ILE A 581 -17.30 -1.19 16.20
N LEU A 582 -17.82 -1.61 17.36
CA LEU A 582 -19.21 -2.07 17.48
C LEU A 582 -20.22 -0.97 17.15
N ARG A 583 -19.98 0.27 17.57
CA ARG A 583 -20.80 1.42 17.16
C ARG A 583 -20.69 1.70 15.65
N ASN A 584 -19.50 1.55 15.07
CA ASN A 584 -19.36 1.67 13.61
C ASN A 584 -20.15 0.56 12.87
N PHE A 585 -20.24 -0.65 13.43
CA PHE A 585 -21.09 -1.71 12.87
C PHE A 585 -22.57 -1.34 12.92
N ASP A 586 -23.03 -0.75 14.03
CA ASP A 586 -24.38 -0.22 14.15
C ASP A 586 -24.68 0.81 13.02
N GLU A 587 -23.92 1.90 12.96
CA GLU A 587 -24.08 2.96 11.94
C GLU A 587 -23.99 2.43 10.49
N TRP A 588 -23.10 1.46 10.24
CA TRP A 588 -23.00 0.84 8.93
C TRP A 588 -24.21 -0.03 8.60
N SER A 589 -24.75 -0.76 9.57
CA SER A 589 -25.82 -1.76 9.38
C SER A 589 -27.23 -1.17 9.28
N GLU A 590 -27.46 0.03 9.79
CA GLU A 590 -28.79 0.69 9.89
C GLU A 590 -29.63 0.59 8.60
N GLU A 591 -29.02 0.84 7.43
CA GLU A 591 -29.75 0.87 6.15
C GLU A 591 -29.33 -0.24 5.17
N VAL A 592 -28.51 -1.20 5.61
CA VAL A 592 -28.05 -2.30 4.75
C VAL A 592 -29.22 -3.08 4.15
N TYR A 593 -30.33 -3.21 4.89
CA TYR A 593 -31.54 -3.87 4.42
C TYR A 593 -32.16 -3.21 3.18
N LYS A 594 -32.02 -1.88 3.00
CA LYS A 594 -32.57 -1.17 1.82
C LYS A 594 -31.84 -1.59 0.55
N THR A 595 -30.51 -1.60 0.60
CA THR A 595 -29.67 -2.07 -0.51
C THR A 595 -29.90 -3.55 -0.77
N ALA A 596 -29.89 -4.39 0.27
CA ALA A 596 -30.11 -5.83 0.14
C ALA A 596 -31.48 -6.17 -0.49
N LYS A 597 -32.57 -5.52 -0.02
CA LYS A 597 -33.90 -5.66 -0.61
C LYS A 597 -33.89 -5.30 -2.10
N THR A 598 -33.31 -4.16 -2.44
CA THR A 598 -33.33 -3.67 -3.82
C THR A 598 -32.56 -4.61 -4.75
N LEU A 599 -31.39 -5.08 -4.33
CA LEU A 599 -30.60 -6.02 -5.11
C LEU A 599 -31.25 -7.42 -5.18
N LEU A 600 -31.90 -7.88 -4.11
CA LEU A 600 -32.66 -9.14 -4.12
C LEU A 600 -33.78 -9.10 -5.15
N LEU A 601 -34.63 -8.07 -5.11
CA LEU A 601 -35.75 -7.93 -6.04
C LEU A 601 -35.28 -7.84 -7.49
N LEU A 602 -34.23 -7.06 -7.76
CA LEU A 602 -33.67 -6.93 -9.10
C LEU A 602 -33.06 -8.25 -9.59
N SER A 603 -32.38 -9.00 -8.71
CA SER A 603 -31.81 -10.31 -9.05
C SER A 603 -32.88 -11.33 -9.41
N VAL A 604 -34.00 -11.32 -8.69
CA VAL A 604 -35.16 -12.17 -8.95
C VAL A 604 -35.84 -11.78 -10.26
N GLU A 605 -36.08 -10.48 -10.47
CA GLU A 605 -36.66 -9.95 -11.72
C GLU A 605 -35.85 -10.39 -12.95
N LYS A 606 -34.52 -10.32 -12.86
CA LYS A 606 -33.60 -10.72 -13.93
C LYS A 606 -33.32 -12.22 -14.00
N ARG A 607 -33.86 -13.04 -13.08
CA ARG A 607 -33.51 -14.47 -12.90
C ARG A 607 -32.00 -14.73 -12.84
N SER A 608 -31.30 -13.82 -12.18
CA SER A 608 -29.85 -13.85 -12.03
C SER A 608 -29.42 -14.81 -10.92
N ASN A 609 -28.40 -15.63 -11.16
CA ASN A 609 -27.80 -16.46 -10.11
C ASN A 609 -27.18 -15.64 -8.96
N PHE A 610 -27.00 -14.33 -9.13
CA PHE A 610 -26.65 -13.43 -8.03
C PHE A 610 -27.71 -13.42 -6.90
N ALA A 611 -28.93 -13.87 -7.17
CA ALA A 611 -29.93 -14.14 -6.13
C ALA A 611 -29.41 -15.13 -5.08
N PHE A 612 -28.58 -16.11 -5.45
CA PHE A 612 -27.89 -16.98 -4.51
C PHE A 612 -27.00 -16.18 -3.55
N ASP A 613 -26.10 -15.36 -4.11
CA ASP A 613 -25.14 -14.59 -3.31
C ASP A 613 -25.85 -13.63 -2.37
N ILE A 614 -26.87 -12.89 -2.83
CA ILE A 614 -27.54 -11.89 -1.99
C ILE A 614 -28.35 -12.51 -0.86
N VAL A 615 -29.04 -13.63 -1.08
CA VAL A 615 -29.79 -14.33 -0.02
C VAL A 615 -28.84 -14.89 1.03
N HIS A 616 -27.75 -15.52 0.61
CA HIS A 616 -26.74 -16.03 1.54
C HIS A 616 -26.00 -14.88 2.25
N TRP A 617 -25.79 -13.75 1.58
CA TRP A 617 -25.21 -12.55 2.19
C TRP A 617 -26.13 -11.97 3.27
N ILE A 618 -27.44 -11.85 3.00
CA ILE A 618 -28.46 -11.46 4.00
C ILE A 618 -28.35 -12.37 5.23
N GLN A 619 -28.32 -13.68 5.00
CA GLN A 619 -28.18 -14.65 6.08
C GLN A 619 -26.89 -14.43 6.87
N HIS A 620 -25.76 -14.36 6.18
CA HIS A 620 -24.45 -14.27 6.81
C HIS A 620 -24.30 -13.00 7.64
N ILE A 621 -24.65 -11.84 7.09
CA ILE A 621 -24.59 -10.57 7.82
C ILE A 621 -25.55 -10.57 9.00
N THR A 622 -26.75 -11.14 8.87
CA THR A 622 -27.69 -11.31 10.00
C THR A 622 -27.04 -12.09 11.14
N LYS A 623 -26.36 -13.21 10.84
CA LYS A 623 -25.62 -14.00 11.84
C LYS A 623 -24.49 -13.22 12.49
N LEU A 624 -23.73 -12.43 11.72
CA LEU A 624 -22.67 -11.59 12.27
C LEU A 624 -23.22 -10.52 13.21
N LEU A 625 -24.31 -9.84 12.85
CA LEU A 625 -24.94 -8.81 13.69
C LEU A 625 -25.46 -9.40 15.01
N VAL A 626 -26.09 -10.57 14.97
CA VAL A 626 -26.50 -11.31 16.17
C VAL A 626 -25.30 -11.72 17.03
N GLY A 627 -24.21 -12.20 16.42
CA GLY A 627 -22.99 -12.53 17.16
C GLY A 627 -22.38 -11.31 17.83
N LEU A 628 -22.36 -10.16 17.13
CA LEU A 628 -21.84 -8.89 17.65
C LEU A 628 -22.69 -8.30 18.78
N SER A 629 -24.02 -8.44 18.73
CA SER A 629 -24.91 -7.96 19.80
C SER A 629 -24.60 -8.63 21.15
N ARG A 630 -24.00 -9.82 21.10
CA ARG A 630 -23.58 -10.63 22.25
C ARG A 630 -22.11 -10.51 22.60
N ALA A 631 -21.35 -9.67 21.89
CA ALA A 631 -19.96 -9.40 22.24
C ALA A 631 -19.87 -8.77 23.65
N PRO A 632 -18.89 -9.16 24.49
CA PRO A 632 -18.77 -8.62 25.85
C PRO A 632 -18.63 -7.09 25.92
N ALA A 633 -18.05 -6.50 24.87
CA ALA A 633 -17.83 -5.06 24.76
C ALA A 633 -19.08 -4.27 24.31
N ALA A 634 -20.14 -4.93 23.84
CA ALA A 634 -21.37 -4.26 23.38
C ALA A 634 -22.17 -3.70 24.57
N ASP A 635 -22.45 -2.40 24.53
CA ASP A 635 -23.39 -1.77 25.46
C ASP A 635 -24.85 -2.09 25.09
N ASP A 636 -25.78 -1.76 25.98
CA ASP A 636 -27.18 -2.15 25.81
C ASP A 636 -27.81 -1.48 24.57
N HIS A 637 -27.45 -0.23 24.29
CA HIS A 637 -27.92 0.49 23.10
C HIS A 637 -27.43 -0.16 21.80
N THR A 638 -26.12 -0.39 21.68
CA THR A 638 -25.52 -1.03 20.49
C THR A 638 -26.07 -2.45 20.31
N ARG A 639 -26.31 -3.18 21.40
CA ARG A 639 -26.94 -4.52 21.34
C ARG A 639 -28.34 -4.45 20.73
N GLU A 640 -29.18 -3.54 21.21
CA GLU A 640 -30.55 -3.38 20.71
C GLU A 640 -30.58 -2.96 19.23
N GLU A 641 -29.74 -2.01 18.84
CA GLU A 641 -29.67 -1.54 17.46
C GLU A 641 -29.11 -2.60 16.50
N LEU A 642 -28.06 -3.35 16.89
CA LEU A 642 -27.55 -4.47 16.07
C LEU A 642 -28.61 -5.55 15.86
N GLU A 643 -29.40 -5.89 16.89
CA GLU A 643 -30.50 -6.87 16.76
C GLU A 643 -31.64 -6.35 15.90
N LYS A 644 -32.00 -5.07 16.05
CA LYS A 644 -32.99 -4.39 15.21
C LYS A 644 -32.55 -4.39 13.74
N ASN A 645 -31.29 -4.06 13.46
CA ASN A 645 -30.72 -4.05 12.11
C ASN A 645 -30.68 -5.47 11.52
N ALA A 646 -30.39 -6.49 12.33
CA ALA A 646 -30.49 -7.90 11.93
C ALA A 646 -31.93 -8.30 11.57
N VAL A 647 -32.93 -7.91 12.37
CA VAL A 647 -34.36 -8.12 12.07
C VAL A 647 -34.75 -7.46 10.76
N TRP A 648 -34.37 -6.19 10.54
CA TRP A 648 -34.67 -5.47 9.30
C TRP A 648 -34.04 -6.12 8.08
N LEU A 649 -32.76 -6.52 8.18
CA LEU A 649 -32.06 -7.19 7.09
C LEU A 649 -32.71 -8.53 6.75
N MET A 650 -33.02 -9.35 7.74
CA MET A 650 -33.68 -10.64 7.51
C MET A 650 -35.09 -10.48 6.95
N SER A 651 -35.83 -9.46 7.39
CA SER A 651 -37.18 -9.13 6.89
C SER A 651 -37.22 -8.81 5.40
N THR A 652 -36.09 -8.50 4.76
CA THR A 652 -36.01 -8.31 3.31
C THR A 652 -36.50 -9.53 2.52
N LEU A 653 -36.35 -10.75 3.07
CA LEU A 653 -36.83 -11.98 2.43
C LEU A 653 -38.36 -12.05 2.31
N SER A 654 -39.11 -11.34 3.16
CA SER A 654 -40.58 -11.28 3.03
C SER A 654 -41.05 -10.65 1.71
N TRP A 655 -40.20 -9.82 1.08
CA TRP A 655 -40.52 -9.07 -0.13
C TRP A 655 -40.40 -9.87 -1.42
N ILE A 656 -39.92 -11.12 -1.39
CA ILE A 656 -39.86 -11.98 -2.57
C ILE A 656 -41.26 -12.04 -3.24
N PRO A 657 -41.43 -11.82 -4.55
CA PRO A 657 -42.74 -11.86 -5.20
C PRO A 657 -43.50 -13.18 -5.00
N ASN A 658 -44.84 -13.09 -4.96
CA ASN A 658 -45.72 -14.25 -4.79
C ASN A 658 -46.21 -14.78 -6.14
N ASP A 659 -45.30 -15.33 -6.94
CA ASP A 659 -45.65 -15.99 -8.19
C ASP A 659 -44.90 -17.33 -8.33
N LYS A 660 -45.52 -18.27 -9.04
CA LYS A 660 -45.02 -19.66 -9.14
C LYS A 660 -43.59 -19.73 -9.69
N GLU A 661 -43.26 -18.90 -10.68
CA GLU A 661 -41.97 -18.96 -11.36
C GLU A 661 -40.86 -18.40 -10.48
N THR A 662 -41.09 -17.26 -9.83
CA THR A 662 -40.19 -16.65 -8.84
C THR A 662 -39.95 -17.58 -7.67
N ILE A 663 -41.00 -18.17 -7.09
CA ILE A 663 -40.87 -19.06 -5.94
C ILE A 663 -40.06 -20.30 -6.32
N ASN A 664 -40.33 -20.90 -7.49
CA ASN A 664 -39.55 -22.03 -7.99
C ASN A 664 -38.08 -21.65 -8.23
N PHE A 665 -37.83 -20.47 -8.79
CA PHE A 665 -36.48 -19.96 -9.02
C PHE A 665 -35.70 -19.77 -7.72
N VAL A 666 -36.30 -19.09 -6.74
CA VAL A 666 -35.67 -18.75 -5.46
C VAL A 666 -35.48 -19.98 -4.57
N GLU A 667 -36.40 -20.96 -4.59
CA GLU A 667 -36.26 -22.21 -3.85
C GLU A 667 -35.08 -23.08 -4.33
N ASN A 668 -34.57 -22.88 -5.56
CA ASN A 668 -33.32 -23.52 -5.99
C ASN A 668 -32.12 -23.11 -5.12
N PHE A 669 -32.22 -22.02 -4.37
CA PHE A 669 -31.20 -21.52 -3.45
C PHE A 669 -31.49 -21.85 -1.98
N SER A 670 -32.43 -22.77 -1.71
CA SER A 670 -32.73 -23.30 -0.37
C SER A 670 -33.16 -22.24 0.66
N VAL A 671 -33.97 -21.25 0.25
CA VAL A 671 -34.45 -20.17 1.15
C VAL A 671 -35.12 -20.69 2.41
N THR A 672 -35.88 -21.78 2.32
CA THR A 672 -36.47 -22.46 3.48
C THR A 672 -35.44 -22.85 4.53
N GLU A 673 -34.32 -23.45 4.11
CA GLU A 673 -33.23 -23.86 5.00
C GLU A 673 -32.48 -22.65 5.57
N LEU A 674 -32.29 -21.60 4.76
CA LEU A 674 -31.63 -20.37 5.18
C LEU A 674 -32.42 -19.65 6.28
N MET A 675 -33.74 -19.54 6.15
CA MET A 675 -34.62 -18.96 7.19
C MET A 675 -34.60 -19.78 8.48
N PHE A 676 -34.64 -21.10 8.36
CA PHE A 676 -34.51 -22.02 9.50
C PHE A 676 -33.18 -21.82 10.23
N GLU A 677 -32.07 -21.77 9.49
CA GLU A 677 -30.74 -21.55 10.06
C GLU A 677 -30.62 -20.22 10.81
N MET A 678 -31.16 -19.14 10.26
CA MET A 678 -31.15 -17.84 10.95
C MET A 678 -31.92 -17.89 12.27
N ALA A 679 -33.07 -18.58 12.28
CA ALA A 679 -33.88 -18.72 13.47
C ALA A 679 -33.18 -19.54 14.56
N ILE A 680 -32.57 -20.68 14.21
CA ILE A 680 -31.81 -21.51 15.17
C ILE A 680 -30.55 -20.79 15.65
N ASP A 681 -29.75 -20.24 14.74
CA ASP A 681 -28.52 -19.56 15.13
C ASP A 681 -28.85 -18.37 16.05
N ALA A 682 -29.96 -17.65 15.84
CA ALA A 682 -30.43 -16.61 16.75
C ALA A 682 -30.85 -17.14 18.13
N ILE A 683 -31.49 -18.31 18.21
CA ILE A 683 -31.82 -18.96 19.49
C ILE A 683 -30.54 -19.31 20.25
N ASP A 684 -29.54 -19.86 19.55
CA ASP A 684 -28.29 -20.28 20.18
C ASP A 684 -27.45 -19.12 20.70
N HIS A 685 -27.58 -17.95 20.07
CA HIS A 685 -26.99 -16.69 20.55
C HIS A 685 -27.92 -15.92 21.51
N GLY A 686 -29.11 -16.44 21.84
CA GLY A 686 -30.04 -15.80 22.77
C GLY A 686 -30.69 -14.51 22.27
N SER A 687 -30.81 -14.32 20.95
CA SER A 687 -31.60 -13.21 20.38
C SER A 687 -33.04 -13.62 20.09
N VAL A 688 -33.92 -13.29 21.04
CA VAL A 688 -35.37 -13.48 20.91
C VAL A 688 -35.98 -12.72 19.71
N PRO A 689 -35.71 -11.42 19.48
CA PRO A 689 -36.37 -10.69 18.39
C PRO A 689 -36.00 -11.24 17.01
N VAL A 690 -34.72 -11.59 16.80
CA VAL A 690 -34.27 -12.17 15.53
C VAL A 690 -34.82 -13.59 15.36
N SER A 691 -34.77 -14.44 16.39
CA SER A 691 -35.37 -15.78 16.33
C SER A 691 -36.86 -15.74 15.96
N LYS A 692 -37.63 -14.86 16.62
CA LYS A 692 -39.05 -14.66 16.32
C LYS A 692 -39.26 -14.22 14.87
N CYS A 693 -38.52 -13.24 14.40
CA CYS A 693 -38.62 -12.78 13.02
C CYS A 693 -38.32 -13.91 12.02
N GLY A 694 -37.29 -14.73 12.26
CA GLY A 694 -36.93 -15.85 11.40
C GLY A 694 -38.03 -16.92 11.34
N ARG A 695 -38.64 -17.22 12.49
CA ARG A 695 -39.80 -18.12 12.58
C ARG A 695 -41.00 -17.54 11.84
N ASP A 696 -41.35 -16.28 12.07
CA ASP A 696 -42.51 -15.63 11.45
C ASP A 696 -42.34 -15.55 9.92
N LEU A 697 -41.11 -15.31 9.43
CA LEU A 697 -40.77 -15.38 8.01
C LEU A 697 -40.89 -16.80 7.44
N LEU A 698 -40.39 -17.80 8.15
CA LEU A 698 -40.48 -19.20 7.74
C LEU A 698 -41.93 -19.69 7.69
N VAL A 699 -42.76 -19.29 8.66
CA VAL A 699 -44.21 -19.53 8.66
C VAL A 699 -44.84 -18.86 7.42
N GLY A 700 -44.59 -17.57 7.20
CA GLY A 700 -45.11 -16.87 6.02
C GLY A 700 -44.67 -17.52 4.71
N TRP A 701 -43.40 -17.95 4.63
CA TRP A 701 -42.83 -18.63 3.48
C TRP A 701 -43.45 -20.01 3.26
N ALA A 702 -43.70 -20.79 4.32
CA ALA A 702 -44.30 -22.11 4.25
C ALA A 702 -45.62 -22.08 3.46
N PHE A 703 -46.50 -21.15 3.79
CA PHE A 703 -47.81 -21.02 3.15
C PHE A 703 -47.76 -20.30 1.81
N LYS A 704 -46.87 -19.31 1.66
CA LYS A 704 -46.66 -18.58 0.40
C LYS A 704 -46.07 -19.47 -0.69
N ALA A 705 -44.93 -20.10 -0.40
CA ALA A 705 -44.26 -20.99 -1.34
C ALA A 705 -44.96 -22.35 -1.45
N GLY A 706 -45.52 -22.85 -0.34
CA GLY A 706 -46.27 -24.10 -0.28
C GLY A 706 -47.58 -24.11 -1.08
N ALA A 707 -48.16 -22.95 -1.37
CA ALA A 707 -49.30 -22.84 -2.28
C ALA A 707 -48.96 -23.33 -3.71
N TYR A 708 -47.67 -23.34 -4.08
CA TYR A 708 -47.21 -23.76 -5.39
C TYR A 708 -46.46 -25.09 -5.31
N GLU A 709 -46.80 -26.03 -6.21
CA GLU A 709 -46.01 -27.24 -6.38
C GLU A 709 -44.72 -26.94 -7.18
N THR A 710 -43.64 -26.59 -6.47
CA THR A 710 -42.33 -26.26 -7.05
C THR A 710 -41.41 -27.48 -7.22
N GLY A 711 -41.85 -28.68 -6.88
CA GLY A 711 -41.02 -29.90 -6.88
C GLY A 711 -40.10 -30.04 -5.67
N TRP A 712 -39.89 -28.96 -4.89
CA TRP A 712 -39.02 -28.93 -3.71
C TRP A 712 -39.69 -29.34 -2.39
N ARG A 713 -41.01 -29.60 -2.42
CA ARG A 713 -41.84 -29.90 -1.23
C ARG A 713 -41.70 -28.84 -0.13
N THR A 714 -41.72 -27.57 -0.52
CA THR A 714 -41.44 -26.43 0.36
C THR A 714 -42.33 -26.39 1.60
N LEU A 715 -43.64 -26.69 1.48
CA LEU A 715 -44.56 -26.74 2.62
C LEU A 715 -44.15 -27.80 3.66
N GLU A 716 -43.83 -29.02 3.21
CA GLU A 716 -43.36 -30.12 4.07
C GLU A 716 -42.06 -29.75 4.79
N LYS A 717 -41.07 -29.24 4.05
CA LYS A 717 -39.77 -28.85 4.61
C LYS A 717 -39.90 -27.71 5.62
N ALA A 718 -40.69 -26.68 5.30
CA ALA A 718 -40.88 -25.55 6.18
C ALA A 718 -41.61 -25.94 7.47
N LEU A 719 -42.64 -26.80 7.41
CA LEU A 719 -43.32 -27.31 8.60
C LEU A 719 -42.42 -28.21 9.45
N LEU A 720 -41.58 -29.04 8.82
CA LEU A 720 -40.56 -29.82 9.52
C LEU A 720 -39.56 -28.91 10.24
N ALA A 721 -39.09 -27.86 9.57
CA ALA A 721 -38.20 -26.84 10.12
C ALA A 721 -38.84 -26.10 11.32
N LEU A 722 -40.10 -25.69 11.20
CA LEU A 722 -40.85 -25.03 12.27
C LEU A 722 -41.07 -25.93 13.48
N THR A 723 -41.40 -27.20 13.26
CA THR A 723 -41.49 -28.21 14.32
C THR A 723 -40.16 -28.35 15.06
N THR A 724 -39.06 -28.38 14.29
CA THR A 724 -37.71 -28.50 14.84
C THR A 724 -37.34 -27.26 15.68
N ILE A 725 -37.66 -26.04 15.19
CA ILE A 725 -37.48 -24.80 15.96
C ILE A 725 -38.32 -24.81 17.24
N ALA A 726 -39.58 -25.23 17.16
CA ALA A 726 -40.50 -25.21 18.30
C ALA A 726 -40.06 -26.12 19.45
N LEU A 727 -39.28 -27.16 19.14
CA LEU A 727 -38.75 -28.13 20.08
C LEU A 727 -37.26 -27.90 20.42
N TRP A 728 -36.58 -26.93 19.79
CA TRP A 728 -35.13 -26.70 19.96
C TRP A 728 -34.75 -26.35 21.40
N ARG A 729 -35.53 -25.46 22.04
CA ARG A 729 -35.41 -25.13 23.47
C ARG A 729 -36.78 -25.12 24.11
N GLU A 730 -37.08 -26.19 24.84
CA GLU A 730 -38.41 -26.43 25.44
C GLU A 730 -38.85 -25.29 26.37
N GLU A 731 -37.90 -24.61 27.03
CA GLU A 731 -38.12 -23.45 27.89
C GLU A 731 -38.84 -22.28 27.19
N LEU A 732 -38.75 -22.19 25.85
CA LEU A 732 -39.40 -21.13 25.08
C LEU A 732 -40.89 -21.41 24.81
N GLY A 733 -41.40 -22.63 25.08
CA GLY A 733 -42.83 -22.97 25.00
C GLY A 733 -43.45 -22.76 23.61
N LEU A 734 -42.68 -22.90 22.53
CA LEU A 734 -43.07 -22.46 21.18
C LEU A 734 -44.06 -23.37 20.44
N ALA A 735 -44.32 -24.58 20.94
CA ALA A 735 -45.20 -25.55 20.28
C ALA A 735 -46.66 -25.08 20.19
N SER A 736 -47.24 -24.56 21.28
CA SER A 736 -48.64 -24.06 21.28
C SER A 736 -48.83 -22.81 20.41
N PRO A 737 -47.95 -21.78 20.48
CA PRO A 737 -47.99 -20.65 19.56
C PRO A 737 -47.90 -21.05 18.08
N LEU A 738 -47.02 -22.01 17.75
CA LEU A 738 -46.89 -22.50 16.37
C LEU A 738 -48.21 -23.09 15.85
N LYS A 739 -48.87 -23.93 16.64
CA LYS A 739 -50.17 -24.52 16.27
C LYS A 739 -51.22 -23.45 15.98
N LEU A 740 -51.31 -22.44 16.85
CA LEU A 740 -52.23 -21.31 16.67
C LEU A 740 -51.94 -20.50 15.40
N GLU A 741 -50.66 -20.26 15.10
CA GLU A 741 -50.23 -19.54 13.88
C GLU A 741 -50.56 -20.34 12.61
N ILE A 742 -50.33 -21.66 12.61
CA ILE A 742 -50.69 -22.56 11.51
C ILE A 742 -52.20 -22.54 11.26
N SER A 743 -53.03 -22.69 12.29
CA SER A 743 -54.50 -22.66 12.14
C SER A 743 -54.98 -21.33 11.53
N LYS A 744 -54.46 -20.20 12.03
CA LYS A 744 -54.81 -18.87 11.51
C LYS A 744 -54.43 -18.68 10.04
N LEU A 745 -53.34 -19.29 9.58
CA LEU A 745 -52.89 -19.17 8.19
C LEU A 745 -53.62 -20.12 7.25
N LEU A 746 -54.02 -21.30 7.72
CA LEU A 746 -54.90 -22.19 6.98
C LEU A 746 -56.27 -21.53 6.69
N GLU A 747 -56.80 -20.75 7.63
CA GLU A 747 -58.04 -19.98 7.43
C GLU A 747 -57.89 -18.85 6.39
N ARG A 748 -56.68 -18.32 6.21
CA ARG A 748 -56.40 -17.14 5.38
C ARG A 748 -55.83 -17.47 4.00
N THR A 749 -55.25 -18.65 3.82
CA THR A 749 -54.47 -18.97 2.61
C THR A 749 -55.16 -20.07 1.81
N SER A 750 -55.45 -19.81 0.53
CA SER A 750 -56.04 -20.80 -0.37
C SER A 750 -54.95 -21.73 -0.94
N ILE A 751 -54.64 -22.82 -0.22
CA ILE A 751 -53.79 -23.91 -0.71
C ILE A 751 -54.67 -25.03 -1.24
N ALA A 752 -54.31 -25.63 -2.38
CA ALA A 752 -55.06 -26.75 -2.93
C ALA A 752 -55.05 -27.94 -1.96
N GLN A 753 -56.22 -28.55 -1.74
CA GLN A 753 -56.39 -29.65 -0.78
C GLN A 753 -55.44 -30.81 -1.07
N GLU A 754 -55.16 -31.10 -2.34
CA GLU A 754 -54.21 -32.14 -2.74
C GLU A 754 -52.78 -31.91 -2.19
N VAL A 755 -52.33 -30.65 -2.16
CA VAL A 755 -51.03 -30.27 -1.61
C VAL A 755 -51.00 -30.46 -0.09
N LEU A 756 -52.10 -30.09 0.58
CA LEU A 756 -52.27 -30.26 2.03
C LEU A 756 -52.30 -31.74 2.41
N ASP A 757 -53.08 -32.55 1.70
CA ASP A 757 -53.19 -34.00 1.91
C ASP A 757 -51.85 -34.71 1.69
N ARG A 758 -51.14 -34.37 0.60
CA ARG A 758 -49.81 -34.92 0.33
C ARG A 758 -48.80 -34.52 1.41
N THR A 759 -48.85 -33.27 1.86
CA THR A 759 -47.95 -32.78 2.92
C THR A 759 -48.23 -33.49 4.23
N ALA A 760 -49.50 -33.61 4.64
CA ALA A 760 -49.89 -34.33 5.86
C ALA A 760 -49.44 -35.80 5.85
N ARG A 761 -49.63 -36.52 4.72
CA ARG A 761 -49.12 -37.88 4.54
C ARG A 761 -47.60 -37.95 4.71
N ASN A 762 -46.86 -37.01 4.11
CA ASN A 762 -45.40 -37.00 4.20
C ASN A 762 -44.91 -36.67 5.63
N LEU A 763 -45.57 -35.75 6.35
CA LEU A 763 -45.26 -35.45 7.75
C LEU A 763 -45.52 -36.66 8.67
N ARG A 764 -46.65 -37.38 8.49
CA ARG A 764 -46.92 -38.63 9.21
C ARG A 764 -45.90 -39.73 8.87
N GLN A 765 -45.48 -39.81 7.61
CA GLN A 765 -44.38 -40.71 7.20
C GLN A 765 -43.08 -40.36 7.90
N GLU A 766 -42.72 -39.08 7.97
CA GLU A 766 -41.49 -38.63 8.61
C GLU A 766 -41.51 -38.79 10.14
N ALA A 767 -42.69 -38.69 10.76
CA ALA A 767 -42.91 -38.97 12.18
C ALA A 767 -42.71 -40.46 12.53
N THR A 768 -43.21 -41.37 11.66
CA THR A 768 -43.18 -42.82 11.89
C THR A 768 -41.89 -43.49 11.42
N PHE A 769 -41.33 -43.04 10.30
CA PHE A 769 -40.12 -43.56 9.68
C PHE A 769 -39.10 -42.43 9.46
N PRO A 770 -38.43 -41.94 10.53
CA PRO A 770 -37.40 -40.92 10.38
C PRO A 770 -36.36 -41.44 9.39
N ARG A 771 -36.12 -40.73 8.29
CA ARG A 771 -35.18 -41.19 7.26
C ARG A 771 -33.79 -41.38 7.88
N SER A 772 -33.30 -42.62 7.88
CA SER A 772 -31.95 -42.98 8.33
C SER A 772 -30.93 -42.87 7.19
N ARG A 773 -31.02 -41.85 6.33
CA ARG A 773 -29.94 -41.62 5.37
C ARG A 773 -28.78 -41.01 6.13
N GLU A 774 -27.70 -41.79 6.29
CA GLU A 774 -26.42 -41.35 6.87
C GLU A 774 -25.77 -40.19 6.08
N TYR A 775 -26.26 -39.89 4.87
CA TYR A 775 -25.71 -38.89 3.95
C TYR A 775 -26.63 -37.70 3.64
N GLU A 776 -27.67 -37.43 4.46
CA GLU A 776 -28.47 -36.21 4.28
C GLU A 776 -27.70 -34.97 4.76
N PHE A 777 -27.36 -34.09 3.81
CA PHE A 777 -26.66 -32.81 4.04
C PHE A 777 -27.60 -31.66 4.49
N ASP A 778 -28.90 -31.90 4.62
CA ASP A 778 -29.91 -30.90 5.00
C ASP A 778 -29.83 -30.60 6.51
N ARG A 779 -29.62 -29.32 6.85
CA ARG A 779 -29.42 -28.87 8.23
C ARG A 779 -30.68 -28.96 9.08
N ILE A 780 -31.87 -28.90 8.47
CA ILE A 780 -33.15 -29.15 9.17
C ILE A 780 -33.16 -30.58 9.72
N HIS A 781 -32.76 -31.55 8.90
CA HIS A 781 -32.68 -32.95 9.29
C HIS A 781 -31.59 -33.20 10.33
N HIS A 782 -30.44 -32.53 10.20
CA HIS A 782 -29.37 -32.60 11.19
C HIS A 782 -29.82 -32.08 12.57
N ALA A 783 -30.47 -30.91 12.60
CA ALA A 783 -31.01 -30.33 13.83
C ALA A 783 -32.09 -31.24 14.45
N LYS A 784 -33.03 -31.74 13.64
CA LYS A 784 -34.06 -32.69 14.09
C LYS A 784 -33.48 -33.92 14.79
N LYS A 785 -32.35 -34.46 14.31
CA LYS A 785 -31.68 -35.63 14.92
C LYS A 785 -31.19 -35.37 16.35
N GLN A 786 -31.00 -34.12 16.75
CA GLN A 786 -30.58 -33.74 18.10
C GLN A 786 -31.76 -33.69 19.10
N LEU A 787 -33.00 -33.78 18.62
CA LEU A 787 -34.22 -33.68 19.42
C LEU A 787 -34.78 -35.05 19.81
N GLU A 788 -35.62 -35.06 20.85
CA GLU A 788 -36.32 -36.25 21.30
C GLU A 788 -37.34 -36.72 20.27
N ARG A 789 -37.11 -37.93 19.72
CA ARG A 789 -37.89 -38.48 18.59
C ARG A 789 -39.39 -38.56 18.87
N ALA A 790 -39.77 -38.95 20.08
CA ALA A 790 -41.17 -39.10 20.47
C ALA A 790 -41.92 -37.76 20.40
N LYS A 791 -41.29 -36.68 20.89
CA LYS A 791 -41.86 -35.33 20.89
C LYS A 791 -41.97 -34.75 19.48
N VAL A 792 -40.92 -34.93 18.66
CA VAL A 792 -40.95 -34.52 17.24
C VAL A 792 -42.07 -35.26 16.50
N GLY A 793 -42.16 -36.58 16.69
CA GLY A 793 -43.20 -37.39 16.07
C GLY A 793 -44.61 -36.96 16.47
N ALA A 794 -44.86 -36.74 17.77
CA ALA A 794 -46.14 -36.27 18.27
C ALA A 794 -46.54 -34.92 17.66
N LEU A 795 -45.64 -33.93 17.66
CA LEU A 795 -45.95 -32.61 17.12
C LEU A 795 -46.14 -32.62 15.60
N LEU A 796 -45.40 -33.45 14.85
CA LEU A 796 -45.59 -33.63 13.40
C LEU A 796 -46.96 -34.25 13.07
N ILE A 797 -47.43 -35.22 13.86
CA ILE A 797 -48.76 -35.84 13.70
C ILE A 797 -49.83 -34.80 13.99
N GLU A 798 -49.73 -34.05 15.10
CA GLU A 798 -50.66 -32.97 15.42
C GLU A 798 -50.73 -31.92 14.29
N ILE A 799 -49.58 -31.54 13.71
CA ILE A 799 -49.53 -30.60 12.59
C ILE A 799 -50.15 -31.21 11.33
N ALA A 800 -49.88 -32.48 11.02
CA ALA A 800 -50.47 -33.16 9.87
C ALA A 800 -52.01 -33.24 9.98
N ASP A 801 -52.52 -33.53 11.17
CA ASP A 801 -53.96 -33.66 11.43
C ASP A 801 -54.68 -32.30 11.38
N MET A 802 -54.01 -31.22 11.77
CA MET A 802 -54.55 -29.86 11.58
C MET A 802 -54.63 -29.45 10.10
N ILE A 803 -53.63 -29.84 9.29
CA ILE A 803 -53.54 -29.42 7.89
C ILE A 803 -54.45 -30.26 6.98
N SER A 804 -54.57 -31.55 7.24
CA SER A 804 -55.49 -32.45 6.53
C SER A 804 -56.09 -33.48 7.49
N PRO A 805 -57.22 -33.14 8.14
CA PRO A 805 -57.90 -34.05 9.06
C PRO A 805 -58.52 -35.26 8.33
N ALA A 806 -58.90 -35.11 7.05
CA ALA A 806 -59.49 -36.18 6.26
C ALA A 806 -58.53 -37.37 6.02
N THR A 807 -57.22 -37.15 6.10
CA THR A 807 -56.19 -38.17 5.88
C THR A 807 -55.65 -38.79 7.17
N ALA A 808 -56.19 -38.44 8.35
CA ALA A 808 -55.66 -38.85 9.66
C ALA A 808 -55.71 -40.37 9.90
N ASN A 809 -56.71 -41.07 9.35
CA ASN A 809 -56.89 -42.51 9.52
C ASN A 809 -56.24 -43.36 8.40
N GLU A 810 -55.48 -42.74 7.50
CA GLU A 810 -54.80 -43.47 6.43
C GLU A 810 -53.56 -44.22 6.94
N GLU A 811 -53.36 -45.45 6.46
CA GLU A 811 -52.23 -46.28 6.84
C GLU A 811 -50.90 -45.68 6.33
N VAL A 812 -49.94 -45.45 7.24
CA VAL A 812 -48.63 -44.86 6.89
C VAL A 812 -47.76 -45.92 6.22
N ARG A 813 -47.78 -45.96 4.88
CA ARG A 813 -46.96 -46.89 4.08
C ARG A 813 -45.51 -46.41 3.94
N ARG A 814 -44.55 -47.31 4.17
CA ARG A 814 -43.12 -47.08 3.93
C ARG A 814 -42.88 -47.02 2.41
N ARG A 815 -42.39 -45.90 1.88
CA ARG A 815 -41.90 -45.83 0.49
C ARG A 815 -40.61 -46.65 0.40
N LEU A 816 -40.56 -47.61 -0.53
CA LEU A 816 -39.34 -48.34 -0.90
C LEU A 816 -38.33 -47.39 -1.56
#